data_AF-A0A7S2WYV9-F1
#
_entry.id   AF-A0A7S2WYV9-F1
#
_cell.length_a   1.000
_cell.length_b   1.000
_cell.length_c   1.000
_cell.angle_alpha   90.00
_cell.angle_beta   90.00
_cell.angle_gamma   90.00
#
_symmetry.space_group_name_H-M   'P 1'
#
loop_
_entity.id
_entity.type
_entity.pdbx_description
1 polymer ?
#
loop_
_entity_poly.entity_id
_entity_poly.type
_entity_poly.pdbx_seq_one_letter_code
_entity_poly.pdbx_strand_id
1 'polypeptide(L)'
;TRRGKAKATKLERLLKLLSEGQTRDIRTAAAEQIARISVVSPLPILKVLNKVKALLYNKRWDTRCAAAHCLENLAERCAEEVRRSTGRHASNSGAPASLLGETCLSFEDLKLDVLLRLGKPLLANSGKEYDVEEYGADLTDEEKLKEARMRLDKNIGLTGGATFFDSSEIVSNHDLMVSTVKVEGEPTVAVSSLMPTKKKQKVEVKLEPGSAKDKELTVLQCFEVCSRDFGAHLFDEHWDIRHGAALGLRAMFCTFGDQLFGSYSTSSSEVAANPWHVDFGVRIVCVLALDRLGDFFSEKTTAPVKETSAQALGYLIRFLRGDKAQALGDLFTQMMREKEWHIQHGGLLGFKYLLIGDPSMKNFSDEVVELFGKLISTKADDDVFSAAVENLILLIDRVTIRNFPAPLLRSIHEKVWHVLPQLDELHASISNCLGILKMVCGVEDCDTALNMDERLKVLMKFACHPSLAVRLSAISTYNAVLRAIKGKESDISQTFWLDQCVFWVELTVIEQDAQVVEEVLALFEKILKQAKLTPSPLYNKNLDHLLAMAVLQDYSQLTSLHLRYYDYLQLTNVLLGSGAATKSSKKSAEAKLTFGCLTGRLAMNVRVDVGHCLALYMNGVEGEPVLQKRVEGLLQLNSYCSKLLAYIIISDTIKHLGSSGQELEPELPQHIVAHVQITYKGMCLREVGSTFRELSSKARNASLALSKICTSIGKGQDELMAMPLKALIGEVSQALQARPDDKDNSANFNMIDSLEAEVSLMTTRLRTEAAACAIASKSMPPKLNFVIQPLMESVRTESDAKYQRRCGSILASLIHYCKGRSPSPNAKLIKNLCARGTIGIDALEKEAILQDLDVVRAGAVVTLEETVKLFGSSVLEDLPMLLTKIASSLSKVGSSEHDEGDLLHNVTLLTQLKEVMPVICEPLCGMLENLSKCTTLKSEKISYIASRALVEISRVDLEEVIKVVFFNLLPLLQNHGTETKGILQLLGMLSEAHKTKIAEVVPYILVDMMPLLNSHDASVRPVAAEAFAKMFPIFAVADEKCDKVPSYLESCSINVEGATALQKIFNASEIDDFTPPFSMGCKLRSYQQEGLNWLHFLQRFGMNGILADDMGLGKTLQTLLIMASVLGLKKDVNAVSIIVAPSTLVAHWQHEIGKYLPENLVRVLKYVGTSKEREKLRNQLPSCNCVITSYDVVRREWEWLFFQSL
;
A
#
# COMPACT_ATOMS: atom_id res chain seq x y z
N THR A 1 -40.32 -26.08 -33.49
CA THR A 1 -40.43 -24.69 -32.97
C THR A 1 -39.10 -24.24 -32.34
N ARG A 2 -38.11 -23.85 -33.16
CA ARG A 2 -36.90 -23.13 -32.72
C ARG A 2 -37.09 -21.64 -33.04
N ARG A 3 -37.69 -20.87 -32.11
CA ARG A 3 -37.55 -19.41 -32.12
C ARG A 3 -36.16 -19.10 -31.55
N GLY A 4 -35.28 -18.54 -32.37
CA GLY A 4 -33.92 -18.18 -31.98
C GLY A 4 -33.91 -17.19 -30.82
N LYS A 5 -33.18 -17.51 -29.74
CA LYS A 5 -32.83 -16.54 -28.71
C LYS A 5 -31.99 -15.45 -29.38
N ALA A 6 -32.48 -14.22 -29.42
CA ALA A 6 -31.70 -13.07 -29.88
C ALA A 6 -30.38 -13.03 -29.10
N LYS A 7 -29.24 -12.86 -29.80
CA LYS A 7 -27.93 -12.71 -29.16
C LYS A 7 -27.99 -11.48 -28.25
N ALA A 8 -27.74 -11.66 -26.94
CA ALA A 8 -27.71 -10.57 -25.97
C ALA A 8 -26.79 -9.43 -26.46
N THR A 9 -27.27 -8.19 -26.30
CA THR A 9 -26.57 -6.96 -26.69
C THR A 9 -25.28 -6.78 -25.87
N LYS A 10 -24.33 -5.97 -26.37
CA LYS A 10 -23.08 -5.68 -25.65
C LYS A 10 -23.35 -5.11 -24.24
N LEU A 11 -24.33 -4.21 -24.12
CA LEU A 11 -24.76 -3.65 -22.85
C LEU A 11 -25.30 -4.72 -21.89
N GLU A 12 -26.13 -5.66 -22.38
CA GLU A 12 -26.66 -6.75 -21.54
C GLU A 12 -25.56 -7.70 -21.05
N ARG A 13 -24.52 -7.95 -21.86
CA ARG A 13 -23.37 -8.74 -21.42
C ARG A 13 -22.57 -8.02 -20.33
N LEU A 14 -22.37 -6.70 -20.47
CA LEU A 14 -21.69 -5.90 -19.45
C LEU A 14 -22.48 -5.83 -18.14
N LEU A 15 -23.81 -5.64 -18.22
CA LEU A 15 -24.69 -5.68 -17.05
C LEU A 15 -24.67 -7.05 -16.37
N LYS A 16 -24.57 -8.14 -17.14
CA LYS A 16 -24.40 -9.49 -16.61
C LYS A 16 -23.05 -9.68 -15.91
N LEU A 17 -21.98 -9.07 -16.41
CA LEU A 17 -20.67 -9.09 -15.76
C LEU A 17 -20.66 -8.33 -14.42
N LEU A 18 -21.46 -7.28 -14.28
CA LEU A 18 -21.64 -6.61 -12.98
C LEU A 18 -22.23 -7.54 -11.91
N SER A 19 -23.16 -8.42 -12.29
CA SER A 19 -23.80 -9.35 -11.35
C SER A 19 -23.04 -10.66 -11.14
N GLU A 20 -22.40 -11.19 -12.19
CA GLU A 20 -21.80 -12.54 -12.21
C GLU A 20 -20.26 -12.55 -12.24
N GLY A 21 -19.60 -11.38 -12.21
CA GLY A 21 -18.13 -11.31 -12.20
C GLY A 21 -17.53 -12.00 -10.97
N GLN A 22 -16.51 -12.84 -11.19
CA GLN A 22 -15.86 -13.64 -10.13
C GLN A 22 -14.95 -12.79 -9.23
N THR A 23 -14.29 -11.77 -9.79
CA THR A 23 -13.40 -10.87 -9.06
C THR A 23 -13.95 -9.45 -9.06
N ARG A 24 -13.51 -8.65 -8.07
CA ARG A 24 -13.85 -7.22 -7.99
C ARG A 24 -13.43 -6.47 -9.25
N ASP A 25 -12.25 -6.78 -9.79
CA ASP A 25 -11.67 -6.09 -10.96
C ASP A 25 -12.50 -6.27 -12.24
N ILE A 26 -13.10 -7.45 -12.44
CA ILE A 26 -13.98 -7.70 -13.59
C ILE A 26 -15.23 -6.82 -13.50
N ARG A 27 -15.77 -6.65 -12.30
CA ARG A 27 -16.98 -5.84 -12.07
C ARG A 27 -16.69 -4.35 -12.22
N THR A 28 -15.56 -3.85 -11.72
CA THR A 28 -15.15 -2.45 -11.88
C THR A 28 -14.88 -2.12 -13.35
N ALA A 29 -14.17 -2.98 -14.08
CA ALA A 29 -13.96 -2.80 -15.51
C ALA A 29 -15.28 -2.78 -16.31
N ALA A 30 -16.24 -3.64 -15.97
CA ALA A 30 -17.56 -3.62 -16.58
C ALA A 30 -18.34 -2.33 -16.27
N ALA A 31 -18.28 -1.85 -15.03
CA ALA A 31 -18.89 -0.60 -14.59
C ALA A 31 -18.39 0.60 -15.39
N GLU A 32 -17.06 0.73 -15.53
CA GLU A 32 -16.43 1.79 -16.31
C GLU A 32 -16.83 1.76 -17.79
N GLN A 33 -16.88 0.57 -18.39
CA GLN A 33 -17.26 0.39 -19.80
C GLN A 33 -18.72 0.76 -20.07
N ILE A 34 -19.64 0.41 -19.16
CA ILE A 34 -21.06 0.82 -19.25
C ILE A 34 -21.15 2.35 -19.22
N ALA A 35 -20.41 2.99 -18.32
CA ALA A 35 -20.36 4.44 -18.27
C ALA A 35 -19.80 5.07 -19.56
N ARG A 36 -18.76 4.48 -20.18
CA ARG A 36 -18.18 5.00 -21.45
C ARG A 36 -19.20 4.94 -22.58
N ILE A 37 -19.89 3.82 -22.71
CA ILE A 37 -20.86 3.59 -23.79
C ILE A 37 -22.08 4.53 -23.67
N SER A 38 -22.48 4.85 -22.44
CA SER A 38 -23.69 5.64 -22.17
C SER A 38 -23.55 7.12 -22.52
N VAL A 39 -22.32 7.65 -22.57
CA VAL A 39 -22.03 9.05 -22.96
C VAL A 39 -21.87 9.19 -24.47
N VAL A 40 -21.24 8.20 -25.13
CA VAL A 40 -20.90 8.25 -26.56
C VAL A 40 -22.12 7.98 -27.46
N SER A 41 -23.14 7.29 -26.95
CA SER A 41 -24.32 6.88 -27.73
C SER A 41 -25.57 7.61 -27.23
N PRO A 42 -26.50 8.02 -28.12
CA PRO A 42 -27.82 8.53 -27.75
C PRO A 42 -28.74 7.41 -27.24
N LEU A 43 -28.23 6.56 -26.33
CA LEU A 43 -29.07 5.65 -25.57
C LEU A 43 -29.85 6.49 -24.56
N PRO A 44 -31.14 6.22 -24.34
CA PRO A 44 -31.87 6.90 -23.27
C PRO A 44 -31.20 6.55 -21.95
N ILE A 45 -30.48 7.51 -21.36
CA ILE A 45 -29.72 7.33 -20.11
C ILE A 45 -30.61 6.74 -19.02
N LEU A 46 -31.89 7.12 -19.01
CA LEU A 46 -32.92 6.58 -18.13
C LEU A 46 -33.06 5.05 -18.24
N LYS A 47 -32.92 4.45 -19.43
CA LYS A 47 -32.96 2.98 -19.60
C LYS A 47 -31.75 2.30 -18.98
N VAL A 48 -30.56 2.93 -19.06
CA VAL A 48 -29.34 2.40 -18.42
C VAL A 48 -29.46 2.53 -16.92
N LEU A 49 -29.85 3.71 -16.43
CA LEU A 49 -30.09 3.97 -15.01
C LEU A 49 -31.10 2.99 -14.41
N ASN A 50 -32.21 2.72 -15.10
CA ASN A 50 -33.20 1.74 -14.62
C ASN A 50 -32.64 0.31 -14.53
N LYS A 51 -31.77 -0.09 -15.47
CA LYS A 51 -31.11 -1.41 -15.40
C LYS A 51 -30.06 -1.49 -14.28
N VAL A 52 -29.31 -0.42 -14.04
CA VAL A 52 -28.34 -0.33 -12.93
C VAL A 52 -29.07 -0.27 -11.58
N LYS A 53 -30.17 0.47 -11.50
CA LYS A 53 -31.07 0.54 -10.34
C LYS A 53 -31.63 -0.84 -9.97
N ALA A 54 -32.04 -1.65 -10.94
CA ALA A 54 -32.46 -3.02 -10.68
C ALA A 54 -31.34 -3.89 -10.06
N LEU A 55 -30.07 -3.64 -10.42
CA LEU A 55 -28.91 -4.33 -9.81
C LEU A 55 -28.55 -3.79 -8.42
N LEU A 56 -28.85 -2.52 -8.12
CA LEU A 56 -28.72 -1.94 -6.78
C LEU A 56 -29.67 -2.62 -5.77
N TYR A 57 -30.80 -3.16 -6.21
CA TYR A 57 -31.76 -3.89 -5.37
C TYR A 57 -31.58 -5.40 -5.43
N ASN A 58 -30.39 -5.87 -5.82
CA ASN A 58 -30.09 -7.30 -5.81
C ASN A 58 -29.79 -7.79 -4.40
N LYS A 59 -30.19 -9.02 -4.06
CA LYS A 59 -29.90 -9.65 -2.76
C LYS A 59 -28.38 -9.82 -2.49
N ARG A 60 -27.55 -9.96 -3.54
CA ARG A 60 -26.09 -10.10 -3.40
C ARG A 60 -25.40 -8.76 -3.11
N TRP A 61 -24.67 -8.71 -2.00
CA TRP A 61 -23.85 -7.56 -1.58
C TRP A 61 -22.96 -7.00 -2.69
N ASP A 62 -22.09 -7.85 -3.26
CA ASP A 62 -21.10 -7.43 -4.25
C ASP A 62 -21.75 -6.88 -5.53
N THR A 63 -22.95 -7.36 -5.89
CA THR A 63 -23.68 -6.88 -7.07
C THR A 63 -24.19 -5.46 -6.84
N ARG A 64 -24.70 -5.16 -5.62
CA ARG A 64 -25.11 -3.80 -5.26
C ARG A 64 -23.92 -2.85 -5.26
N CYS A 65 -22.80 -3.24 -4.64
CA CYS A 65 -21.59 -2.41 -4.61
C CYS A 65 -21.04 -2.14 -6.02
N ALA A 66 -21.02 -3.14 -6.91
CA ALA A 66 -20.62 -2.96 -8.30
C ALA A 66 -21.59 -2.06 -9.09
N ALA A 67 -22.90 -2.20 -8.88
CA ALA A 67 -23.90 -1.34 -9.50
C ALA A 67 -23.80 0.12 -9.02
N ALA A 68 -23.51 0.33 -7.73
CA ALA A 68 -23.27 1.66 -7.17
C ALA A 68 -22.03 2.33 -7.79
N HIS A 69 -20.94 1.58 -7.93
CA HIS A 69 -19.74 2.07 -8.61
C HIS A 69 -19.99 2.36 -10.11
N CYS A 70 -20.82 1.56 -10.77
CA CYS A 70 -21.27 1.87 -12.14
C CYS A 70 -22.07 3.17 -12.20
N LEU A 71 -22.97 3.41 -11.23
CA LEU A 71 -23.71 4.65 -11.13
C LEU A 71 -22.79 5.85 -10.88
N GLU A 72 -21.79 5.71 -10.02
CA GLU A 72 -20.78 6.74 -9.74
C GLU A 72 -20.00 7.13 -11.01
N ASN A 73 -19.51 6.14 -11.77
CA ASN A 73 -18.82 6.38 -13.05
C ASN A 73 -19.73 6.99 -14.12
N LEU A 74 -21.01 6.61 -14.15
CA LEU A 74 -22.03 7.21 -15.04
C LEU A 74 -22.27 8.67 -14.66
N ALA A 75 -22.39 8.92 -13.37
CA ALA A 75 -22.63 10.21 -12.76
C ALA A 75 -21.46 11.17 -13.07
N GLU A 76 -20.23 10.79 -12.75
CA GLU A 76 -19.03 11.61 -13.01
C GLU A 76 -18.93 12.08 -14.47
N ARG A 77 -19.07 11.16 -15.45
CA ARG A 77 -18.94 11.52 -16.86
C ARG A 77 -20.08 12.37 -17.40
N CYS A 78 -21.31 12.11 -16.95
CA CYS A 78 -22.45 12.93 -17.38
C CYS A 78 -22.35 14.35 -16.78
N ALA A 79 -21.79 14.50 -15.56
CA ALA A 79 -21.61 15.81 -14.93
C ALA A 79 -20.62 16.69 -15.70
N GLU A 80 -19.55 16.11 -16.24
CA GLU A 80 -18.63 16.82 -17.14
C GLU A 80 -19.32 17.30 -18.42
N GLU A 81 -20.14 16.44 -19.04
CA GLU A 81 -20.84 16.79 -20.28
C GLU A 81 -21.84 17.94 -20.05
N VAL A 82 -22.59 17.88 -18.95
CA VAL A 82 -23.50 18.97 -18.55
C VAL A 82 -22.69 20.26 -18.36
N ARG A 83 -21.57 20.24 -17.64
CA ARG A 83 -20.69 21.43 -17.47
C ARG A 83 -20.21 21.99 -18.81
N ARG A 84 -19.75 21.13 -19.74
CA ARG A 84 -19.30 21.54 -21.10
C ARG A 84 -20.43 22.19 -21.90
N SER A 85 -21.65 21.64 -21.84
CA SER A 85 -22.81 22.18 -22.55
C SER A 85 -23.27 23.53 -22.00
N THR A 86 -23.24 23.73 -20.68
CA THR A 86 -23.60 24.99 -20.03
C THR A 86 -22.58 26.10 -20.27
N GLY A 87 -21.29 25.77 -20.43
CA GLY A 87 -20.23 26.74 -20.73
C GLY A 87 -20.31 27.37 -22.13
N ARG A 88 -20.97 26.72 -23.09
CA ARG A 88 -21.12 27.23 -24.48
C ARG A 88 -22.40 28.04 -24.71
N HIS A 89 -23.36 28.04 -23.78
CA HIS A 89 -24.67 28.70 -23.92
C HIS A 89 -25.04 29.60 -22.73
N ALA A 90 -24.07 30.32 -22.17
CA ALA A 90 -24.32 31.38 -21.19
C ALA A 90 -24.81 32.68 -21.86
N SER A 91 -25.89 32.60 -22.64
CA SER A 91 -26.74 33.77 -22.92
C SER A 91 -28.16 33.30 -23.23
N ASN A 92 -29.08 33.67 -22.36
CA ASN A 92 -30.53 33.59 -22.54
C ASN A 92 -31.14 32.18 -22.75
N SER A 93 -31.23 31.40 -21.68
CA SER A 93 -32.39 30.53 -21.49
C SER A 93 -32.76 30.48 -20.01
N GLY A 94 -34.02 30.79 -19.70
CA GLY A 94 -34.54 30.79 -18.34
C GLY A 94 -34.44 29.39 -17.72
N ALA A 95 -34.24 29.35 -16.40
CA ALA A 95 -34.14 28.11 -15.63
C ALA A 95 -35.30 27.17 -15.96
N PRO A 96 -35.05 25.88 -16.26
CA PRO A 96 -36.12 24.92 -16.46
C PRO A 96 -36.88 24.77 -15.15
N ALA A 97 -38.17 25.13 -15.16
CA ALA A 97 -39.06 24.91 -14.02
C ALA A 97 -39.06 23.42 -13.64
N SER A 98 -38.90 23.14 -12.35
CA SER A 98 -38.94 21.77 -11.81
C SER A 98 -40.24 21.09 -12.23
N LEU A 99 -40.12 19.91 -12.86
CA LEU A 99 -41.21 19.33 -13.65
C LEU A 99 -42.35 18.70 -12.80
N LEU A 100 -42.24 18.72 -11.47
CA LEU A 100 -43.10 17.94 -10.57
C LEU A 100 -43.30 18.69 -9.23
N GLY A 101 -44.54 19.15 -8.97
CA GLY A 101 -44.93 19.94 -7.79
C GLY A 101 -45.16 19.11 -6.53
N GLU A 102 -44.09 18.56 -5.95
CA GLU A 102 -44.11 17.92 -4.62
C GLU A 102 -43.53 18.82 -3.53
N THR A 103 -44.01 18.66 -2.30
CA THR A 103 -43.58 19.41 -1.10
C THR A 103 -42.33 18.79 -0.49
N CYS A 104 -41.22 19.53 -0.38
CA CYS A 104 -39.99 19.10 0.30
C CYS A 104 -40.12 19.19 1.83
N LEU A 105 -39.48 18.26 2.55
CA LEU A 105 -39.38 18.32 4.01
C LEU A 105 -38.32 19.35 4.47
N SER A 106 -38.55 19.99 5.61
CA SER A 106 -37.58 20.87 6.28
C SER A 106 -37.11 20.30 7.63
N PHE A 107 -35.96 20.77 8.12
CA PHE A 107 -35.48 20.38 9.45
C PHE A 107 -36.39 20.90 10.58
N GLU A 108 -37.07 22.03 10.38
CA GLU A 108 -37.99 22.61 11.36
C GLU A 108 -39.25 21.75 11.55
N ASP A 109 -39.65 21.01 10.51
CA ASP A 109 -40.78 20.08 10.56
C ASP A 109 -40.45 18.78 11.31
N LEU A 110 -39.17 18.45 11.48
CA LEU A 110 -38.73 17.19 12.08
C LEU A 110 -38.67 17.27 13.61
N LYS A 111 -39.70 16.75 14.27
CA LYS A 111 -39.70 16.54 15.73
C LYS A 111 -39.25 15.12 16.07
N LEU A 112 -38.01 14.97 16.55
CA LEU A 112 -37.42 13.66 16.84
C LEU A 112 -38.25 12.85 17.85
N ASP A 113 -38.75 13.47 18.91
CA ASP A 113 -39.61 12.80 19.92
C ASP A 113 -40.88 12.20 19.31
N VAL A 114 -41.43 12.84 18.26
CA VAL A 114 -42.62 12.35 17.57
C VAL A 114 -42.23 11.21 16.64
N LEU A 115 -41.10 11.33 15.93
CA LEU A 115 -40.57 10.28 15.06
C LEU A 115 -40.28 8.99 15.84
N LEU A 116 -39.61 9.09 16.99
CA LEU A 116 -39.25 7.92 17.79
C LEU A 116 -40.47 7.23 18.44
N ARG A 117 -41.52 8.00 18.77
CA ARG A 117 -42.76 7.44 19.34
C ARG A 117 -43.70 6.82 18.31
N LEU A 118 -43.80 7.41 17.12
CA LEU A 118 -44.82 7.07 16.12
C LEU A 118 -44.23 6.39 14.87
N GLY A 119 -42.91 6.45 14.69
CA GLY A 119 -42.21 5.85 13.56
C GLY A 119 -42.17 4.33 13.65
N LYS A 120 -42.34 3.66 12.51
CA LYS A 120 -42.20 2.21 12.41
C LYS A 120 -40.72 1.84 12.35
N PRO A 121 -40.22 0.90 13.17
CA PRO A 121 -38.83 0.44 13.09
C PRO A 121 -38.58 -0.28 11.75
N LEU A 122 -37.42 -0.02 11.12
CA LEU A 122 -37.01 -0.68 9.88
C LEU A 122 -36.16 -1.92 10.21
N LEU A 123 -36.67 -3.09 9.85
CA LEU A 123 -36.07 -4.40 10.14
C LEU A 123 -35.49 -5.05 8.87
N ALA A 124 -35.00 -6.29 8.96
CA ALA A 124 -34.48 -7.03 7.80
C ALA A 124 -35.53 -7.23 6.70
N ASN A 125 -36.74 -7.66 7.08
CA ASN A 125 -37.91 -7.80 6.22
C ASN A 125 -39.20 -7.56 7.05
N SER A 126 -40.37 -7.61 6.42
CA SER A 126 -41.66 -7.44 7.10
C SER A 126 -42.25 -8.69 7.72
N GLY A 127 -41.53 -9.82 7.72
CA GLY A 127 -41.98 -11.09 8.31
C GLY A 127 -42.99 -11.89 7.46
N LYS A 128 -43.59 -11.30 6.42
CA LYS A 128 -44.61 -11.94 5.55
C LYS A 128 -44.13 -13.18 4.80
N GLU A 129 -42.81 -13.36 4.64
CA GLU A 129 -42.23 -14.57 4.03
C GLU A 129 -42.23 -15.78 4.98
N TYR A 130 -42.46 -15.56 6.28
CA TYR A 130 -42.54 -16.61 7.31
C TYR A 130 -43.98 -16.91 7.73
N ASP A 131 -44.95 -16.17 7.22
CA ASP A 131 -46.36 -16.56 7.31
C ASP A 131 -46.51 -17.84 6.49
N VAL A 132 -46.72 -18.98 7.17
CA VAL A 132 -46.90 -20.29 6.52
C VAL A 132 -48.11 -20.19 5.61
N GLU A 133 -47.86 -20.04 4.30
CA GLU A 133 -48.91 -20.15 3.28
C GLU A 133 -49.44 -21.58 3.30
N GLU A 134 -50.65 -21.76 3.85
CA GLU A 134 -51.44 -22.97 3.69
C GLU A 134 -51.71 -23.18 2.19
N TYR A 135 -51.26 -24.31 1.68
CA TYR A 135 -51.41 -24.72 0.27
C TYR A 135 -52.86 -24.70 -0.20
N GLY A 136 -53.12 -24.11 -1.37
CA GLY A 136 -54.36 -24.39 -2.11
C GLY A 136 -54.66 -23.51 -3.33
N ALA A 137 -54.11 -23.89 -4.49
CA ALA A 137 -54.66 -23.78 -5.85
C ALA A 137 -55.18 -22.43 -6.41
N ASP A 138 -54.57 -22.02 -7.55
CA ASP A 138 -55.12 -21.23 -8.67
C ASP A 138 -56.12 -20.10 -8.35
N LEU A 139 -55.59 -18.91 -8.02
CA LEU A 139 -56.35 -17.65 -8.04
C LEU A 139 -55.74 -16.67 -9.04
N THR A 140 -56.60 -16.03 -9.83
CA THR A 140 -56.23 -15.08 -10.88
C THR A 140 -55.77 -13.73 -10.32
N ASP A 141 -54.97 -12.97 -11.08
CA ASP A 141 -54.34 -11.71 -10.60
C ASP A 141 -55.36 -10.63 -10.16
N GLU A 142 -56.62 -10.69 -10.61
CA GLU A 142 -57.70 -9.81 -10.14
C GLU A 142 -58.24 -10.19 -8.75
N GLU A 143 -58.23 -11.47 -8.39
CA GLU A 143 -58.69 -11.97 -7.10
C GLU A 143 -57.65 -11.70 -5.99
N LYS A 144 -56.36 -11.81 -6.32
CA LYS A 144 -55.24 -11.39 -5.45
C LYS A 144 -55.30 -9.90 -5.10
N LEU A 145 -55.76 -9.06 -6.03
CA LEU A 145 -55.90 -7.61 -5.81
C LEU A 145 -57.11 -7.27 -4.92
N LYS A 146 -58.15 -8.09 -4.96
CA LYS A 146 -59.37 -7.97 -4.13
C LYS A 146 -59.11 -8.43 -2.69
N GLU A 147 -58.34 -9.50 -2.53
CA GLU A 147 -57.90 -10.02 -1.24
C GLU A 147 -56.83 -9.10 -0.60
N ALA A 148 -55.92 -8.51 -1.39
CA ALA A 148 -54.97 -7.51 -0.94
C ALA A 148 -55.64 -6.20 -0.46
N ARG A 149 -56.81 -5.85 -1.01
CA ARG A 149 -57.63 -4.72 -0.54
C ARG A 149 -58.38 -5.04 0.75
N MET A 150 -58.92 -6.25 0.90
CA MET A 150 -59.53 -6.70 2.16
C MET A 150 -58.49 -6.88 3.29
N ARG A 151 -57.26 -7.30 2.98
CA ARG A 151 -56.13 -7.35 3.94
C ARG A 151 -55.63 -5.96 4.34
N LEU A 152 -55.75 -4.95 3.48
CA LEU A 152 -55.38 -3.57 3.79
C LEU A 152 -56.30 -2.98 4.88
N ASP A 153 -57.61 -3.22 4.80
CA ASP A 153 -58.59 -2.74 5.80
C ASP A 153 -58.44 -3.44 7.16
N LYS A 154 -57.99 -4.71 7.17
CA LYS A 154 -57.69 -5.47 8.39
C LYS A 154 -56.38 -5.01 9.08
N ASN A 155 -55.39 -4.58 8.29
CA ASN A 155 -54.10 -4.06 8.78
C ASN A 155 -54.15 -2.59 9.23
N ILE A 156 -55.29 -1.91 9.07
CA ILE A 156 -55.56 -0.53 9.54
C ILE A 156 -56.27 -0.53 10.91
N GLY A 157 -56.54 -1.70 11.52
CA GLY A 157 -57.00 -1.78 12.91
C GLY A 157 -58.50 -1.54 13.11
N LEU A 158 -59.34 -1.86 12.12
CA LEU A 158 -60.81 -1.85 12.25
C LEU A 158 -61.35 -3.29 12.29
N THR A 159 -61.24 -3.94 13.46
CA THR A 159 -62.10 -5.01 14.04
C THR A 159 -61.28 -5.95 14.93
N GLY A 160 -61.67 -6.03 16.20
CA GLY A 160 -61.08 -6.94 17.18
C GLY A 160 -61.64 -8.37 17.06
N GLY A 161 -60.78 -9.35 17.30
CA GLY A 161 -61.17 -10.75 17.39
C GLY A 161 -59.96 -11.67 17.41
N ALA A 162 -59.61 -12.16 18.59
CA ALA A 162 -58.66 -13.25 18.79
C ALA A 162 -59.30 -14.58 18.38
N THR A 163 -58.55 -15.46 17.72
CA THR A 163 -58.87 -16.88 17.60
C THR A 163 -57.68 -17.72 18.03
N PHE A 164 -57.96 -18.66 18.93
CA PHE A 164 -57.07 -19.59 19.62
C PHE A 164 -56.93 -20.94 18.88
N PHE A 165 -55.95 -21.73 19.36
CA PHE A 165 -55.62 -23.16 19.17
C PHE A 165 -54.67 -23.50 18.01
N ASP A 166 -53.79 -24.50 18.10
CA ASP A 166 -53.05 -25.18 19.19
C ASP A 166 -52.08 -26.12 18.46
N SER A 167 -50.79 -26.07 18.77
CA SER A 167 -49.77 -26.96 18.22
C SER A 167 -48.93 -27.48 19.38
N SER A 168 -49.56 -28.25 20.26
CA SER A 168 -48.90 -28.99 21.32
C SER A 168 -48.20 -30.23 20.76
N GLU A 169 -47.02 -30.03 20.21
CA GLU A 169 -45.93 -31.00 20.17
C GLU A 169 -44.72 -30.20 19.68
N ILE A 170 -43.83 -29.75 20.59
CA ILE A 170 -42.37 -29.55 20.38
C ILE A 170 -41.68 -28.78 21.55
N VAL A 171 -42.37 -28.07 22.47
CA VAL A 171 -41.67 -27.38 23.59
C VAL A 171 -42.48 -27.42 24.91
N SER A 172 -41.79 -27.61 26.05
CA SER A 172 -42.39 -27.67 27.40
C SER A 172 -42.70 -26.30 28.01
N ASN A 173 -43.82 -26.20 28.73
CA ASN A 173 -44.47 -24.99 29.25
C ASN A 173 -43.72 -24.14 30.30
N HIS A 174 -42.42 -24.33 30.52
CA HIS A 174 -41.67 -23.56 31.52
C HIS A 174 -40.99 -22.28 30.95
N ASP A 175 -40.88 -22.16 29.62
CA ASP A 175 -40.19 -21.05 28.93
C ASP A 175 -41.13 -19.91 28.47
N LEU A 176 -42.45 -20.01 28.68
CA LEU A 176 -43.45 -19.10 28.09
C LEU A 176 -44.12 -18.13 29.08
N MET A 177 -43.59 -17.95 30.28
CA MET A 177 -44.14 -16.98 31.25
C MET A 177 -43.41 -15.63 31.13
N VAL A 178 -43.82 -14.79 30.18
CA VAL A 178 -43.60 -13.33 30.28
C VAL A 178 -44.88 -12.71 30.85
N SER A 179 -44.75 -12.14 32.04
CA SER A 179 -45.81 -11.44 32.77
C SER A 179 -46.43 -10.33 31.91
N THR A 180 -47.73 -10.43 31.63
CA THR A 180 -48.51 -9.39 30.97
C THR A 180 -48.80 -8.26 31.95
N VAL A 181 -48.11 -7.12 31.79
CA VAL A 181 -48.54 -5.86 32.38
C VAL A 181 -49.57 -5.24 31.45
N LYS A 182 -50.83 -5.18 31.89
CA LYS A 182 -51.87 -4.38 31.23
C LYS A 182 -51.66 -2.91 31.56
N VAL A 183 -51.57 -2.06 30.52
CA VAL A 183 -51.78 -0.61 30.64
C VAL A 183 -53.02 -0.28 29.82
N GLU A 184 -54.03 0.27 30.50
CA GLU A 184 -55.29 0.71 29.91
C GLU A 184 -55.16 2.12 29.31
N GLY A 185 -55.67 2.26 28.08
CA GLY A 185 -56.42 3.42 27.57
C GLY A 185 -55.76 4.80 27.52
N GLU A 186 -55.31 5.22 26.34
CA GLU A 186 -55.30 6.65 25.94
C GLU A 186 -55.69 6.81 24.45
N PRO A 187 -56.33 7.94 24.07
CA PRO A 187 -57.05 8.07 22.81
C PRO A 187 -56.09 8.33 21.62
N THR A 188 -56.26 7.56 20.55
CA THR A 188 -55.56 7.75 19.28
C THR A 188 -56.18 8.93 18.51
N VAL A 189 -55.44 10.04 18.43
CA VAL A 189 -55.64 11.05 17.38
C VAL A 189 -54.77 10.67 16.18
N ALA A 190 -55.41 10.50 15.02
CA ALA A 190 -54.77 10.01 13.80
C ALA A 190 -53.71 10.99 13.25
N VAL A 191 -52.49 10.48 13.01
CA VAL A 191 -51.35 11.17 12.36
C VAL A 191 -51.53 11.28 10.83
N SER A 192 -52.76 11.17 10.33
CA SER A 192 -53.06 11.32 8.89
C SER A 192 -52.87 12.75 8.38
N SER A 193 -52.48 13.70 9.23
CA SER A 193 -52.29 15.11 8.88
C SER A 193 -50.84 15.54 8.60
N LEU A 194 -49.84 14.66 8.75
CA LEU A 194 -48.42 15.00 8.49
C LEU A 194 -47.82 14.37 7.23
N MET A 195 -48.59 13.58 6.48
CA MET A 195 -48.17 13.07 5.17
C MET A 195 -49.34 13.13 4.19
N PRO A 196 -49.21 13.79 3.02
CA PRO A 196 -50.25 13.76 2.01
C PRO A 196 -50.32 12.35 1.39
N THR A 197 -51.13 11.48 1.98
CA THR A 197 -51.58 10.25 1.34
C THR A 197 -52.70 10.59 0.36
N LYS A 198 -52.35 10.98 -0.86
CA LYS A 198 -53.30 10.86 -1.97
C LYS A 198 -53.16 9.48 -2.59
N LYS A 199 -54.31 8.79 -2.64
CA LYS A 199 -54.62 7.52 -3.29
C LYS A 199 -53.61 7.13 -4.38
N LYS A 200 -53.14 5.87 -4.36
CA LYS A 200 -52.54 5.19 -5.52
C LYS A 200 -53.46 5.35 -6.74
N GLN A 201 -53.27 6.41 -7.50
CA GLN A 201 -53.64 6.43 -8.90
C GLN A 201 -52.50 5.68 -9.59
N LYS A 202 -52.82 4.50 -10.09
CA LYS A 202 -51.99 3.81 -11.07
C LYS A 202 -51.87 4.78 -12.25
N VAL A 203 -50.78 5.56 -12.30
CA VAL A 203 -50.43 6.31 -13.51
C VAL A 203 -49.86 5.27 -14.48
N GLU A 204 -50.76 4.46 -15.05
CA GLU A 204 -50.62 4.16 -16.46
C GLU A 204 -50.67 5.53 -17.14
N VAL A 205 -49.57 5.92 -17.76
CA VAL A 205 -49.61 6.97 -18.77
C VAL A 205 -50.46 6.42 -19.92
N LYS A 206 -51.79 6.55 -19.79
CA LYS A 206 -52.66 6.67 -20.95
C LYS A 206 -52.41 8.08 -21.46
N LEU A 207 -51.49 8.16 -22.43
CA LEU A 207 -51.49 9.25 -23.38
C LEU A 207 -52.92 9.34 -23.93
N GLU A 208 -53.66 10.39 -23.55
CA GLU A 208 -54.81 10.76 -24.36
C GLU A 208 -54.29 11.03 -25.78
N PRO A 209 -54.92 10.46 -26.83
CA PRO A 209 -54.50 10.68 -28.19
C PRO A 209 -54.89 12.11 -28.59
N GLY A 210 -54.10 13.08 -28.15
CA GLY A 210 -54.39 14.50 -28.29
C GLY A 210 -53.25 15.38 -27.79
N SER A 211 -52.29 15.65 -28.68
CA SER A 211 -51.41 16.84 -28.68
C SER A 211 -50.34 17.06 -27.59
N ALA A 212 -49.56 16.03 -27.21
CA ALA A 212 -48.22 16.27 -26.65
C ALA A 212 -47.22 15.26 -27.20
N LYS A 213 -46.42 15.66 -28.20
CA LYS A 213 -45.24 14.91 -28.63
C LYS A 213 -44.29 14.76 -27.44
N ASP A 214 -43.79 13.55 -27.23
CA ASP A 214 -42.81 13.15 -26.22
C ASP A 214 -41.72 14.22 -26.01
N LYS A 215 -41.73 14.91 -24.86
CA LYS A 215 -40.58 15.70 -24.43
C LYS A 215 -39.56 14.73 -23.85
N GLU A 216 -38.44 14.54 -24.54
CA GLU A 216 -37.29 13.79 -24.01
C GLU A 216 -36.80 14.45 -22.71
N LEU A 217 -36.69 13.67 -21.64
CA LEU A 217 -36.11 14.12 -20.37
C LEU A 217 -34.63 14.45 -20.58
N THR A 218 -34.17 15.55 -19.98
CA THR A 218 -32.74 15.86 -19.97
C THR A 218 -31.98 14.85 -19.11
N VAL A 219 -30.66 14.76 -19.31
CA VAL A 219 -29.79 13.89 -18.48
C VAL A 219 -29.96 14.24 -17.00
N LEU A 220 -29.99 15.53 -16.66
CA LEU A 220 -30.20 16.01 -15.30
C LEU A 220 -31.55 15.52 -14.73
N GLN A 221 -32.64 15.67 -15.49
CA GLN A 221 -33.97 15.20 -15.07
C GLN A 221 -34.01 13.67 -14.87
N CYS A 222 -33.25 12.91 -15.65
CA CYS A 222 -33.16 11.46 -15.46
C CYS A 222 -32.50 11.08 -14.13
N PHE A 223 -31.43 11.79 -13.75
CA PHE A 223 -30.79 11.59 -12.45
C PHE A 223 -31.67 12.08 -11.30
N GLU A 224 -32.37 13.21 -11.44
CA GLU A 224 -33.32 13.72 -10.44
C GLU A 224 -34.46 12.74 -10.14
N VAL A 225 -35.07 12.15 -11.18
CA VAL A 225 -36.09 11.10 -11.03
C VAL A 225 -35.50 9.90 -10.28
N CYS A 226 -34.30 9.47 -10.64
CA CYS A 226 -33.64 8.34 -10.01
C CYS A 226 -33.25 8.60 -8.54
N SER A 227 -32.77 9.81 -8.21
CA SER A 227 -32.47 10.22 -6.83
C SER A 227 -33.72 10.23 -5.95
N ARG A 228 -34.86 10.70 -6.48
CA ARG A 228 -36.14 10.69 -5.76
C ARG A 228 -36.63 9.27 -5.47
N ASP A 229 -36.50 8.38 -6.45
CA ASP A 229 -36.83 6.97 -6.25
C ASP A 229 -35.96 6.34 -5.15
N PHE A 230 -34.66 6.65 -5.10
CA PHE A 230 -33.80 6.20 -4.01
C PHE A 230 -34.24 6.77 -2.66
N GLY A 231 -34.59 8.07 -2.60
CA GLY A 231 -35.12 8.70 -1.38
C GLY A 231 -36.41 8.06 -0.86
N ALA A 232 -37.27 7.54 -1.75
CA ALA A 232 -38.46 6.77 -1.36
C ALA A 232 -38.10 5.36 -0.85
N HIS A 233 -37.21 4.65 -1.55
CA HIS A 233 -36.80 3.29 -1.20
C HIS A 233 -35.89 3.19 0.03
N LEU A 234 -35.43 4.31 0.60
CA LEU A 234 -34.77 4.34 1.90
C LEU A 234 -35.63 3.78 3.05
N PHE A 235 -36.95 3.74 2.88
CA PHE A 235 -37.90 3.23 3.90
C PHE A 235 -38.57 1.91 3.48
N ASP A 236 -38.00 1.19 2.50
CA ASP A 236 -38.55 -0.11 2.09
C ASP A 236 -38.48 -1.14 3.23
N GLU A 237 -39.42 -2.10 3.22
CA GLU A 237 -39.46 -3.19 4.20
C GLU A 237 -38.19 -4.07 4.10
N HIS A 238 -37.60 -4.19 2.91
CA HIS A 238 -36.42 -5.03 2.65
C HIS A 238 -35.12 -4.23 2.79
N TRP A 239 -34.23 -4.70 3.65
CA TRP A 239 -32.98 -3.99 3.92
C TRP A 239 -32.03 -3.91 2.72
N ASP A 240 -32.03 -4.90 1.83
CA ASP A 240 -31.17 -4.93 0.65
C ASP A 240 -31.57 -3.85 -0.36
N ILE A 241 -32.86 -3.53 -0.44
CA ILE A 241 -33.38 -2.40 -1.22
C ILE A 241 -32.97 -1.07 -0.55
N ARG A 242 -33.14 -0.95 0.78
CA ARG A 242 -32.71 0.26 1.53
C ARG A 242 -31.21 0.52 1.36
N HIS A 243 -30.38 -0.51 1.50
CA HIS A 243 -28.94 -0.44 1.31
C HIS A 243 -28.58 -0.05 -0.13
N GLY A 244 -29.23 -0.66 -1.13
CA GLY A 244 -29.09 -0.29 -2.54
C GLY A 244 -29.44 1.16 -2.82
N ALA A 245 -30.51 1.67 -2.20
CA ALA A 245 -30.94 3.05 -2.32
C ALA A 245 -29.94 4.03 -1.67
N ALA A 246 -29.44 3.72 -0.48
CA ALA A 246 -28.40 4.49 0.19
C ALA A 246 -27.09 4.53 -0.63
N LEU A 247 -26.67 3.40 -1.20
CA LEU A 247 -25.53 3.34 -2.12
C LEU A 247 -25.73 4.20 -3.38
N GLY A 248 -26.96 4.20 -3.92
CA GLY A 248 -27.33 5.02 -5.07
C GLY A 248 -27.24 6.52 -4.78
N LEU A 249 -27.79 6.95 -3.64
CA LEU A 249 -27.69 8.34 -3.18
C LEU A 249 -26.23 8.75 -2.91
N ARG A 250 -25.44 7.88 -2.27
CA ARG A 250 -24.01 8.12 -2.02
C ARG A 250 -23.26 8.38 -3.33
N ALA A 251 -23.45 7.53 -4.34
CA ALA A 251 -22.83 7.67 -5.65
C ALA A 251 -23.21 8.98 -6.35
N MET A 252 -24.49 9.38 -6.26
CA MET A 252 -25.01 10.61 -6.86
C MET A 252 -24.52 11.87 -6.15
N PHE A 253 -24.58 11.94 -4.81
CA PHE A 253 -24.14 13.12 -4.06
C PHE A 253 -22.64 13.34 -4.14
N CYS A 254 -21.85 12.27 -4.27
CA CYS A 254 -20.40 12.36 -4.41
C CYS A 254 -19.97 13.10 -5.70
N THR A 255 -20.73 13.00 -6.79
CA THR A 255 -20.30 13.41 -8.14
C THR A 255 -21.20 14.46 -8.81
N PHE A 256 -22.50 14.42 -8.52
CA PHE A 256 -23.55 15.24 -9.15
C PHE A 256 -24.30 16.14 -8.16
N GLY A 257 -23.94 16.12 -6.88
CA GLY A 257 -24.71 16.74 -5.79
C GLY A 257 -25.02 18.23 -5.99
N ASP A 258 -24.06 18.99 -6.50
CA ASP A 258 -24.13 20.44 -6.77
C ASP A 258 -25.06 20.80 -7.94
N GLN A 259 -25.23 19.90 -8.91
CA GLN A 259 -26.07 20.13 -10.09
C GLN A 259 -27.49 19.61 -9.92
N LEU A 260 -27.68 18.56 -9.11
CA LEU A 260 -28.98 17.97 -8.84
C LEU A 260 -29.93 19.00 -8.21
N PHE A 261 -31.08 19.21 -8.84
CA PHE A 261 -32.15 20.11 -8.41
C PHE A 261 -31.77 21.61 -8.37
N GLY A 262 -30.60 22.01 -8.89
CA GLY A 262 -30.07 23.37 -8.74
C GLY A 262 -30.75 24.45 -9.61
N SER A 263 -30.82 25.67 -9.07
CA SER A 263 -31.07 26.91 -9.83
C SER A 263 -29.73 27.64 -10.05
N TYR A 264 -29.34 27.86 -11.31
CA TYR A 264 -28.10 28.56 -11.67
C TYR A 264 -28.17 30.04 -11.28
N SER A 265 -27.64 30.43 -10.12
CA SER A 265 -27.31 31.83 -9.82
C SER A 265 -25.85 31.94 -9.37
N THR A 266 -24.99 32.34 -10.29
CA THR A 266 -23.56 32.65 -10.07
C THR A 266 -23.37 34.08 -9.58
N SER A 267 -23.87 34.41 -8.38
CA SER A 267 -23.46 35.63 -7.68
C SER A 267 -23.66 35.51 -6.17
N SER A 268 -22.59 35.86 -5.44
CA SER A 268 -22.51 36.20 -4.00
C SER A 268 -22.86 35.13 -2.94
N SER A 269 -21.80 34.63 -2.29
CA SER A 269 -21.57 34.33 -0.86
C SER A 269 -22.60 33.65 0.07
N GLU A 270 -23.88 33.53 -0.26
CA GLU A 270 -24.87 32.82 0.57
C GLU A 270 -25.84 32.07 -0.35
N VAL A 271 -25.41 30.91 -0.86
CA VAL A 271 -26.30 30.01 -1.60
C VAL A 271 -27.23 29.35 -0.59
N ALA A 272 -28.48 29.84 -0.48
CA ALA A 272 -29.51 29.18 0.31
C ALA A 272 -29.59 27.70 -0.10
N ALA A 273 -29.35 26.78 0.85
CA ALA A 273 -29.27 25.37 0.49
C ALA A 273 -30.59 24.88 -0.11
N ASN A 274 -30.49 24.10 -1.19
CA ASN A 274 -31.63 23.61 -1.96
C ASN A 274 -32.63 22.86 -1.05
N PRO A 275 -33.95 23.14 -1.14
CA PRO A 275 -34.97 22.40 -0.40
C PRO A 275 -34.88 20.88 -0.57
N TRP A 276 -34.45 20.38 -1.73
CA TRP A 276 -34.26 18.95 -1.95
C TRP A 276 -33.08 18.37 -1.19
N HIS A 277 -31.96 19.10 -1.06
CA HIS A 277 -30.83 18.65 -0.22
C HIS A 277 -31.26 18.56 1.24
N VAL A 278 -32.09 19.50 1.71
CA VAL A 278 -32.67 19.45 3.06
C VAL A 278 -33.58 18.23 3.22
N ASP A 279 -34.49 17.98 2.26
CA ASP A 279 -35.39 16.83 2.26
C ASP A 279 -34.64 15.49 2.34
N PHE A 280 -33.59 15.30 1.53
CA PHE A 280 -32.76 14.10 1.61
C PHE A 280 -32.02 13.99 2.96
N GLY A 281 -31.55 15.10 3.51
CA GLY A 281 -30.95 15.15 4.84
C GLY A 281 -31.92 14.67 5.92
N VAL A 282 -33.16 15.19 5.93
CA VAL A 282 -34.23 14.79 6.85
C VAL A 282 -34.53 13.30 6.71
N ARG A 283 -34.66 12.77 5.49
CA ARG A 283 -34.92 11.34 5.25
C ARG A 283 -33.80 10.46 5.78
N ILE A 284 -32.54 10.83 5.55
CA ILE A 284 -31.39 10.07 6.05
C ILE A 284 -31.36 10.09 7.59
N VAL A 285 -31.61 11.23 8.23
CA VAL A 285 -31.72 11.31 9.70
C VAL A 285 -32.82 10.37 10.21
N CYS A 286 -33.98 10.31 9.52
CA CYS A 286 -35.04 9.38 9.88
C CYS A 286 -34.60 7.92 9.76
N VAL A 287 -33.84 7.55 8.72
CA VAL A 287 -33.29 6.19 8.58
C VAL A 287 -32.31 5.87 9.73
N LEU A 288 -31.42 6.81 10.08
CA LEU A 288 -30.49 6.64 11.20
C LEU A 288 -31.23 6.43 12.53
N ALA A 289 -32.37 7.12 12.71
CA ALA A 289 -33.21 7.02 13.91
C ALA A 289 -34.09 5.77 13.94
N LEU A 290 -34.60 5.27 12.80
CA LEU A 290 -35.60 4.19 12.74
C LEU A 290 -35.05 2.82 12.36
N ASP A 291 -33.91 2.74 11.67
CA ASP A 291 -33.35 1.45 11.26
C ASP A 291 -32.83 0.68 12.48
N ARG A 292 -33.13 -0.61 12.55
CA ARG A 292 -32.79 -1.52 13.65
C ARG A 292 -32.06 -2.76 13.13
N LEU A 293 -31.52 -2.71 11.91
CA LEU A 293 -30.74 -3.81 11.36
C LEU A 293 -29.29 -3.73 11.87
N GLY A 294 -28.85 -4.81 12.53
CA GLY A 294 -27.45 -5.10 12.82
C GLY A 294 -27.08 -6.47 12.25
N ASP A 295 -25.94 -6.55 11.57
CA ASP A 295 -25.31 -7.79 11.13
C ASP A 295 -24.13 -8.13 12.04
N PHE A 296 -24.27 -9.23 12.75
CA PHE A 296 -23.38 -9.69 13.84
C PHE A 296 -22.36 -10.74 13.37
N PHE A 297 -22.19 -10.93 12.06
CA PHE A 297 -21.23 -11.92 11.55
C PHE A 297 -19.75 -11.52 11.76
N SER A 298 -19.47 -10.23 11.88
CA SER A 298 -18.14 -9.67 12.17
C SER A 298 -17.97 -9.25 13.63
N GLU A 299 -16.73 -9.09 14.09
CA GLU A 299 -16.37 -8.60 15.44
C GLU A 299 -17.01 -7.24 15.80
N LYS A 300 -17.36 -6.44 14.78
CA LYS A 300 -18.16 -5.21 14.89
C LYS A 300 -19.54 -5.47 14.31
N THR A 301 -20.62 -5.03 14.97
CA THR A 301 -21.95 -5.11 14.35
C THR A 301 -21.99 -4.13 13.20
N THR A 302 -22.10 -4.65 11.99
CA THR A 302 -22.26 -3.78 10.83
C THR A 302 -23.73 -3.40 10.72
N ALA A 303 -24.00 -2.11 10.67
CA ALA A 303 -25.34 -1.59 10.40
C ALA A 303 -25.37 -1.11 8.94
N PRO A 304 -25.45 -2.00 7.94
CA PRO A 304 -25.08 -1.71 6.56
C PRO A 304 -25.87 -0.54 5.98
N VAL A 305 -27.17 -0.46 6.28
CA VAL A 305 -28.04 0.63 5.82
C VAL A 305 -27.66 1.95 6.49
N LYS A 306 -27.43 1.97 7.80
CA LYS A 306 -27.07 3.18 8.55
C LYS A 306 -25.71 3.72 8.14
N GLU A 307 -24.70 2.86 8.06
CA GLU A 307 -23.35 3.26 7.66
C GLU A 307 -23.34 3.88 6.26
N THR A 308 -24.01 3.22 5.31
CA THR A 308 -24.09 3.73 3.94
C THR A 308 -24.90 5.02 3.85
N SER A 309 -25.99 5.14 4.62
CA SER A 309 -26.80 6.36 4.64
C SER A 309 -26.04 7.53 5.28
N ALA A 310 -25.29 7.29 6.36
CA ALA A 310 -24.45 8.30 7.00
C ALA A 310 -23.31 8.75 6.06
N GLN A 311 -22.71 7.82 5.29
CA GLN A 311 -21.77 8.17 4.23
C GLN A 311 -22.39 9.07 3.16
N ALA A 312 -23.60 8.74 2.70
CA ALA A 312 -24.33 9.59 1.74
C ALA A 312 -24.59 10.98 2.32
N LEU A 313 -24.96 11.08 3.60
CA LEU A 313 -25.11 12.35 4.30
C LEU A 313 -23.79 13.13 4.37
N GLY A 314 -22.65 12.47 4.59
CA GLY A 314 -21.34 13.11 4.61
C GLY A 314 -21.01 13.89 3.32
N TYR A 315 -21.40 13.36 2.15
CA TYR A 315 -21.28 14.09 0.89
C TYR A 315 -22.30 15.24 0.79
N LEU A 316 -23.52 15.04 1.30
CA LEU A 316 -24.61 16.02 1.28
C LEU A 316 -24.34 17.24 2.18
N ILE A 317 -23.68 17.05 3.33
CA ILE A 317 -23.36 18.10 4.31
C ILE A 317 -22.60 19.27 3.70
N ARG A 318 -21.77 19.02 2.66
CA ARG A 318 -21.04 20.06 1.93
C ARG A 318 -21.95 21.15 1.36
N PHE A 319 -23.21 20.82 1.10
CA PHE A 319 -24.26 21.70 0.58
C PHE A 319 -25.19 22.24 1.69
N LEU A 320 -25.16 21.66 2.90
CA LEU A 320 -25.98 22.02 4.05
C LEU A 320 -25.18 22.86 5.07
N ARG A 321 -24.55 23.95 4.63
CA ARG A 321 -23.67 24.79 5.48
C ARG A 321 -24.44 25.72 6.43
N GLY A 322 -23.74 26.23 7.45
CA GLY A 322 -24.26 27.21 8.40
C GLY A 322 -25.32 26.61 9.32
N ASP A 323 -26.42 27.33 9.52
CA ASP A 323 -27.50 26.97 10.45
C ASP A 323 -28.06 25.54 10.25
N LYS A 324 -28.03 25.03 9.00
CA LYS A 324 -28.51 23.67 8.67
C LYS A 324 -27.57 22.58 9.18
N ALA A 325 -26.25 22.79 9.12
CA ALA A 325 -25.27 21.87 9.70
C ALA A 325 -25.38 21.84 11.23
N GLN A 326 -25.62 22.99 11.84
CA GLN A 326 -25.86 23.09 13.27
C GLN A 326 -27.14 22.36 13.68
N ALA A 327 -28.25 22.53 12.95
CA ALA A 327 -29.49 21.79 13.19
C ALA A 327 -29.30 20.26 13.09
N LEU A 328 -28.49 19.79 12.14
CA LEU A 328 -28.10 18.37 12.06
C LEU A 328 -27.31 17.93 13.30
N GLY A 329 -26.36 18.75 13.76
CA GLY A 329 -25.60 18.51 14.98
C GLY A 329 -26.49 18.40 16.22
N ASP A 330 -27.49 19.28 16.34
CA ASP A 330 -28.46 19.26 17.44
C ASP A 330 -29.31 17.99 17.41
N LEU A 331 -29.81 17.59 16.23
CA LEU A 331 -30.57 16.35 16.05
C LEU A 331 -29.74 15.11 16.42
N PHE A 332 -28.49 15.02 15.97
CA PHE A 332 -27.60 13.91 16.35
C PHE A 332 -27.30 13.91 17.85
N THR A 333 -27.15 15.09 18.45
CA THR A 333 -26.95 15.23 19.89
C THR A 333 -28.16 14.76 20.69
N GLN A 334 -29.37 15.01 20.20
CA GLN A 334 -30.60 14.44 20.79
C GLN A 334 -30.63 12.92 20.64
N MET A 335 -30.31 12.38 19.45
CA MET A 335 -30.25 10.92 19.22
C MET A 335 -29.24 10.21 20.14
N MET A 336 -28.10 10.85 20.42
CA MET A 336 -27.08 10.32 21.34
C MET A 336 -27.54 10.25 22.81
N ARG A 337 -28.61 10.97 23.20
CA ARG A 337 -29.18 10.93 24.57
C ARG A 337 -30.19 9.81 24.78
N GLU A 338 -30.69 9.22 23.69
CA GLU A 338 -31.70 8.16 23.75
C GLU A 338 -31.18 6.90 24.43
N LYS A 339 -32.09 6.04 24.92
CA LYS A 339 -31.72 4.80 25.61
C LYS A 339 -31.44 3.64 24.68
N GLU A 340 -32.03 3.62 23.48
CA GLU A 340 -31.82 2.52 22.53
C GLU A 340 -30.47 2.66 21.82
N TRP A 341 -29.62 1.63 21.93
CA TRP A 341 -28.28 1.64 21.35
C TRP A 341 -28.30 1.88 19.83
N HIS A 342 -29.31 1.37 19.12
CA HIS A 342 -29.48 1.58 17.69
C HIS A 342 -29.59 3.08 17.33
N ILE A 343 -30.32 3.86 18.14
CA ILE A 343 -30.50 5.30 17.92
C ILE A 343 -29.21 6.04 18.27
N GLN A 344 -28.60 5.69 19.40
CA GLN A 344 -27.32 6.25 19.84
C GLN A 344 -26.24 6.05 18.76
N HIS A 345 -26.09 4.82 18.26
CA HIS A 345 -25.16 4.48 17.19
C HIS A 345 -25.47 5.25 15.89
N GLY A 346 -26.76 5.39 15.53
CA GLY A 346 -27.18 6.20 14.39
C GLY A 346 -26.80 7.68 14.52
N GLY A 347 -26.96 8.26 15.72
CA GLY A 347 -26.55 9.62 16.03
C GLY A 347 -25.02 9.80 15.95
N LEU A 348 -24.26 8.86 16.51
CA LEU A 348 -22.80 8.85 16.45
C LEU A 348 -22.24 8.71 15.03
N LEU A 349 -22.87 7.87 14.19
CA LEU A 349 -22.52 7.76 12.77
C LEU A 349 -22.81 9.07 12.03
N GLY A 350 -23.98 9.67 12.25
CA GLY A 350 -24.32 10.98 11.67
C GLY A 350 -23.33 12.06 12.07
N PHE A 351 -22.98 12.12 13.36
CA PHE A 351 -22.02 13.08 13.90
C PHE A 351 -20.61 12.88 13.31
N LYS A 352 -20.16 11.63 13.13
CA LYS A 352 -18.87 11.31 12.50
C LYS A 352 -18.75 11.93 11.11
N TYR A 353 -19.77 11.75 10.28
CA TYR A 353 -19.78 12.30 8.93
C TYR A 353 -20.08 13.81 8.89
N LEU A 354 -20.77 14.35 9.90
CA LEU A 354 -20.89 15.80 10.10
C LEU A 354 -19.53 16.45 10.35
N LEU A 355 -18.73 15.86 11.24
CA LEU A 355 -17.35 16.27 11.42
C LEU A 355 -16.65 16.22 10.05
N ILE A 356 -16.51 15.04 9.44
CA ILE A 356 -15.76 14.88 8.18
C ILE A 356 -16.23 15.83 7.06
N GLY A 357 -17.54 16.07 6.94
CA GLY A 357 -18.17 16.84 5.88
C GLY A 357 -18.06 18.37 6.02
N ASP A 358 -17.97 18.91 7.24
CA ASP A 358 -17.85 20.35 7.50
C ASP A 358 -16.56 20.72 8.26
N PRO A 359 -15.55 21.27 7.55
CA PRO A 359 -14.31 21.76 8.17
C PRO A 359 -14.47 23.05 9.00
N SER A 360 -15.58 23.78 8.85
CA SER A 360 -15.80 25.07 9.53
C SER A 360 -16.28 24.93 10.98
N MET A 361 -16.83 23.76 11.33
CA MET A 361 -17.25 23.40 12.68
C MET A 361 -16.01 23.14 13.57
N LYS A 362 -15.56 24.20 14.28
CA LYS A 362 -14.39 24.15 15.18
C LYS A 362 -14.75 24.27 16.66
N ASN A 363 -15.87 24.92 16.98
CA ASN A 363 -16.31 25.15 18.35
C ASN A 363 -17.52 24.24 18.63
N PHE A 364 -17.34 23.28 19.52
CA PHE A 364 -18.42 22.40 19.97
C PHE A 364 -18.79 22.77 21.41
N SER A 365 -20.08 22.63 21.75
CA SER A 365 -20.52 22.82 23.13
C SER A 365 -19.90 21.76 24.03
N ASP A 366 -19.48 22.16 25.23
CA ASP A 366 -18.95 21.24 26.27
C ASP A 366 -19.88 20.03 26.50
N GLU A 367 -21.19 20.24 26.33
CA GLU A 367 -22.24 19.21 26.43
C GLU A 367 -22.03 18.01 25.49
N VAL A 368 -21.56 18.22 24.26
CA VAL A 368 -21.37 17.14 23.27
C VAL A 368 -20.20 16.26 23.67
N VAL A 369 -19.12 16.87 24.16
CA VAL A 369 -17.94 16.13 24.60
C VAL A 369 -18.21 15.40 25.91
N GLU A 370 -18.97 16.01 26.82
CA GLU A 370 -19.43 15.36 28.04
C GLU A 370 -20.31 14.15 27.73
N LEU A 371 -21.14 14.23 26.67
CA LEU A 371 -21.93 13.12 26.17
C LEU A 371 -21.06 11.98 25.61
N PHE A 372 -20.00 12.26 24.84
CA PHE A 372 -19.04 11.23 24.44
C PHE A 372 -18.37 10.58 25.66
N GLY A 373 -17.94 11.40 26.62
CA GLY A 373 -17.38 10.90 27.88
C GLY A 373 -18.38 10.04 28.66
N LYS A 374 -19.68 10.37 28.64
CA LYS A 374 -20.73 9.56 29.26
C LYS A 374 -20.85 8.22 28.55
N LEU A 375 -21.00 8.21 27.22
CA LEU A 375 -21.16 7.01 26.39
C LEU A 375 -19.97 6.06 26.51
N ILE A 376 -18.75 6.59 26.65
CA ILE A 376 -17.53 5.81 26.90
C ILE A 376 -17.56 5.19 28.32
N SER A 377 -18.07 5.91 29.32
CA SER A 377 -18.03 5.47 30.73
C SER A 377 -19.17 4.54 31.17
N THR A 378 -20.34 4.66 30.55
CA THR A 378 -21.44 3.72 30.77
C THR A 378 -21.14 2.39 30.10
N LYS A 379 -21.66 1.27 30.63
CA LYS A 379 -21.75 -0.01 29.91
C LYS A 379 -22.71 0.13 28.72
N ALA A 380 -22.39 1.03 27.80
CA ALA A 380 -23.05 1.13 26.52
C ALA A 380 -22.74 -0.11 25.70
N ASP A 381 -23.54 -0.35 24.67
CA ASP A 381 -23.27 -1.38 23.69
C ASP A 381 -21.90 -1.15 23.02
N ASP A 382 -21.19 -2.23 22.71
CA ASP A 382 -19.83 -2.23 22.17
C ASP A 382 -19.69 -1.39 20.89
N ASP A 383 -20.73 -1.33 20.05
CA ASP A 383 -20.75 -0.54 18.83
C ASP A 383 -20.93 0.96 19.10
N VAL A 384 -21.78 1.31 20.09
CA VAL A 384 -21.95 2.70 20.55
C VAL A 384 -20.66 3.20 21.18
N PHE A 385 -20.02 2.37 22.01
CA PHE A 385 -18.72 2.66 22.59
C PHE A 385 -17.68 2.90 21.50
N SER A 386 -17.57 1.98 20.54
CA SER A 386 -16.62 2.07 19.42
C SER A 386 -16.82 3.35 18.60
N ALA A 387 -18.07 3.67 18.25
CA ALA A 387 -18.39 4.87 17.49
C ALA A 387 -18.14 6.17 18.28
N ALA A 388 -18.35 6.18 19.60
CA ALA A 388 -18.04 7.33 20.46
C ALA A 388 -16.52 7.59 20.53
N VAL A 389 -15.72 6.53 20.69
CA VAL A 389 -14.25 6.60 20.69
C VAL A 389 -13.72 7.11 19.35
N GLU A 390 -14.23 6.61 18.21
CA GLU A 390 -13.86 7.09 16.88
C GLU A 390 -14.16 8.59 16.68
N ASN A 391 -15.35 9.05 17.10
CA ASN A 391 -15.72 10.46 17.03
C ASN A 391 -14.81 11.35 17.89
N LEU A 392 -14.45 10.87 19.08
CA LEU A 392 -13.60 11.61 20.00
C LEU A 392 -12.18 11.81 19.44
N ILE A 393 -11.59 10.80 18.79
CA ILE A 393 -10.29 10.93 18.11
C ILE A 393 -10.36 12.02 17.04
N LEU A 394 -11.38 11.96 16.17
CA LEU A 394 -11.57 12.97 15.11
C LEU A 394 -11.73 14.39 15.67
N LEU A 395 -12.37 14.52 16.82
CA LEU A 395 -12.54 15.81 17.50
C LEU A 395 -11.22 16.34 18.08
N ILE A 396 -10.45 15.49 18.77
CA ILE A 396 -9.16 15.87 19.36
C ILE A 396 -8.17 16.29 18.28
N ASP A 397 -8.12 15.56 17.16
CA ASP A 397 -7.27 15.88 16.01
C ASP A 397 -7.62 17.25 15.39
N ARG A 398 -8.89 17.66 15.41
CA ARG A 398 -9.37 18.93 14.83
C ARG A 398 -9.06 20.15 15.67
N VAL A 399 -9.32 20.09 16.97
CA VAL A 399 -9.17 21.24 17.88
C VAL A 399 -7.70 21.48 18.23
N THR A 400 -6.81 20.51 17.92
CA THR A 400 -5.45 20.40 18.45
C THR A 400 -5.48 20.21 19.96
N ILE A 401 -4.80 19.18 20.47
CA ILE A 401 -4.93 18.77 21.88
C ILE A 401 -4.65 19.90 22.90
N ARG A 402 -3.83 20.89 22.54
CA ARG A 402 -3.49 22.05 23.38
C ARG A 402 -4.63 23.04 23.60
N ASN A 403 -5.59 23.09 22.68
CA ASN A 403 -6.76 23.99 22.79
C ASN A 403 -7.98 23.27 23.36
N PHE A 404 -7.85 21.99 23.72
CA PHE A 404 -8.94 21.21 24.30
C PHE A 404 -9.09 21.55 25.79
N PRO A 405 -10.33 21.65 26.33
CA PRO A 405 -10.53 21.97 27.75
C PRO A 405 -9.86 20.93 28.68
N ALA A 406 -8.90 21.38 29.50
CA ALA A 406 -8.11 20.48 30.37
C ALA A 406 -8.95 19.63 31.35
N PRO A 407 -10.01 20.13 32.02
CA PRO A 407 -10.84 19.31 32.92
C PRO A 407 -11.53 18.14 32.20
N LEU A 408 -11.91 18.37 30.96
CA LEU A 408 -12.63 17.42 30.12
C LEU A 408 -11.70 16.35 29.58
N LEU A 409 -10.49 16.75 29.16
CA LEU A 409 -9.42 15.84 28.76
C LEU A 409 -9.05 14.89 29.91
N ARG A 410 -8.96 15.42 31.14
CA ARG A 410 -8.72 14.63 32.35
C ARG A 410 -9.83 13.62 32.62
N SER A 411 -11.09 14.03 32.50
CA SER A 411 -12.23 13.14 32.66
C SER A 411 -12.22 12.00 31.64
N ILE A 412 -11.93 12.31 30.37
CA ILE A 412 -11.79 11.31 29.30
C ILE A 412 -10.66 10.34 29.62
N HIS A 413 -9.49 10.86 30.01
CA HIS A 413 -8.32 10.05 30.36
C HIS A 413 -8.66 9.01 31.44
N GLU A 414 -9.27 9.44 32.55
CA GLU A 414 -9.66 8.55 33.64
C GLU A 414 -10.68 7.49 33.21
N LYS A 415 -11.69 7.88 32.43
CA LYS A 415 -12.74 6.98 31.94
C LYS A 415 -12.20 5.92 31.00
N VAL A 416 -11.33 6.28 30.07
CA VAL A 416 -10.73 5.31 29.13
C VAL A 416 -9.87 4.30 29.88
N TRP A 417 -9.06 4.73 30.86
CA TRP A 417 -8.29 3.81 31.71
C TRP A 417 -9.16 2.87 32.56
N HIS A 418 -10.32 3.32 33.02
CA HIS A 418 -11.26 2.50 33.79
C HIS A 418 -11.93 1.42 32.92
N VAL A 419 -12.25 1.74 31.66
CA VAL A 419 -13.01 0.84 30.77
C VAL A 419 -12.11 -0.14 30.04
N LEU A 420 -10.89 0.26 29.67
CA LEU A 420 -9.97 -0.55 28.87
C LEU A 420 -9.76 -2.00 29.41
N PRO A 421 -9.58 -2.25 30.73
CA PRO A 421 -9.43 -3.61 31.26
C PRO A 421 -10.71 -4.46 31.21
N GLN A 422 -11.88 -3.83 31.05
CA GLN A 422 -13.20 -4.47 31.05
C GLN A 422 -13.64 -4.90 29.65
N LEU A 423 -12.97 -4.41 28.60
CA LEU A 423 -13.27 -4.75 27.22
C LEU A 423 -12.90 -6.21 26.94
N ASP A 424 -13.71 -6.87 26.11
CA ASP A 424 -13.35 -8.17 25.54
C ASP A 424 -12.02 -8.04 24.78
N GLU A 425 -11.19 -9.08 24.82
CA GLU A 425 -9.89 -9.07 24.17
C GLU A 425 -10.03 -8.77 22.68
N LEU A 426 -11.03 -9.30 21.99
CA LEU A 426 -11.25 -9.10 20.55
C LEU A 426 -12.02 -7.81 20.20
N HIS A 427 -12.20 -6.89 21.15
CA HIS A 427 -13.01 -5.70 20.93
C HIS A 427 -12.35 -4.72 19.92
N ALA A 428 -13.07 -4.37 18.85
CA ALA A 428 -12.52 -3.62 17.70
C ALA A 428 -11.96 -2.22 18.04
N SER A 429 -12.46 -1.57 19.10
CA SER A 429 -12.04 -0.21 19.49
C SER A 429 -10.81 -0.13 20.39
N ILE A 430 -10.21 -1.26 20.83
CA ILE A 430 -9.07 -1.24 21.76
C ILE A 430 -7.92 -0.39 21.21
N SER A 431 -7.59 -0.54 19.91
CA SER A 431 -6.52 0.23 19.28
C SER A 431 -6.79 1.74 19.31
N ASN A 432 -8.05 2.14 19.15
CA ASN A 432 -8.49 3.53 19.20
C ASN A 432 -8.44 4.08 20.64
N CYS A 433 -8.88 3.31 21.64
CA CYS A 433 -8.74 3.68 23.06
C CYS A 433 -7.27 3.91 23.43
N LEU A 434 -6.38 3.00 23.03
CA LEU A 434 -4.93 3.14 23.21
C LEU A 434 -4.39 4.38 22.47
N GLY A 435 -4.89 4.66 21.26
CA GLY A 435 -4.58 5.88 20.51
C GLY A 435 -4.92 7.16 21.27
N ILE A 436 -6.12 7.24 21.88
CA ILE A 436 -6.51 8.37 22.74
C ILE A 436 -5.55 8.49 23.92
N LEU A 437 -5.27 7.39 24.63
CA LEU A 437 -4.35 7.41 25.77
C LEU A 437 -2.97 7.91 25.35
N LYS A 438 -2.42 7.42 24.23
CA LYS A 438 -1.14 7.88 23.68
C LYS A 438 -1.14 9.39 23.39
N MET A 439 -2.23 9.92 22.83
CA MET A 439 -2.35 11.35 22.53
C MET A 439 -2.40 12.20 23.81
N VAL A 440 -3.14 11.75 24.82
CA VAL A 440 -3.38 12.49 26.06
C VAL A 440 -2.23 12.38 27.07
N CYS A 441 -1.48 11.28 27.07
CA CYS A 441 -0.33 11.10 27.96
C CYS A 441 0.73 12.20 27.76
N GLY A 442 1.15 12.85 28.85
CA GLY A 442 2.14 13.92 28.84
C GLY A 442 1.58 15.35 28.73
N VAL A 443 0.25 15.53 28.74
CA VAL A 443 -0.38 16.84 28.91
C VAL A 443 -0.42 17.20 30.41
N GLU A 444 0.08 18.39 30.77
CA GLU A 444 0.06 18.90 32.16
C GLU A 444 -1.37 18.80 32.74
N ASP A 445 -1.49 18.47 34.03
CA ASP A 445 -2.72 18.14 34.77
C ASP A 445 -3.31 16.72 34.61
N CYS A 446 -3.11 16.02 33.49
CA CYS A 446 -3.77 14.71 33.27
C CYS A 446 -3.13 13.53 34.03
N ASP A 447 -1.85 13.62 34.38
CA ASP A 447 -1.02 12.53 34.93
C ASP A 447 -0.73 12.67 36.45
N THR A 448 -1.36 13.63 37.13
CA THR A 448 -0.96 14.08 38.48
C THR A 448 -1.48 13.21 39.65
N ALA A 449 -2.34 12.20 39.41
CA ALA A 449 -3.06 11.48 40.47
C ALA A 449 -3.07 9.93 40.35
N LEU A 450 -2.15 9.32 39.59
CA LEU A 450 -2.40 7.99 39.01
C LEU A 450 -1.44 6.90 39.49
N ASN A 451 -2.00 5.71 39.77
CA ASN A 451 -1.28 4.49 40.07
C ASN A 451 -0.68 3.92 38.78
N MET A 452 0.57 4.28 38.49
CA MET A 452 1.22 3.99 37.22
C MET A 452 1.50 2.49 37.03
N ASP A 453 1.76 1.75 38.10
CA ASP A 453 2.06 0.31 38.06
C ASP A 453 0.89 -0.51 37.48
N GLU A 454 -0.34 -0.23 37.91
CA GLU A 454 -1.54 -0.93 37.43
C GLU A 454 -1.79 -0.65 35.95
N ARG A 455 -1.54 0.58 35.50
CA ARG A 455 -1.75 1.00 34.11
C ARG A 455 -0.75 0.35 33.16
N LEU A 456 0.51 0.29 33.55
CA LEU A 456 1.54 -0.40 32.79
C LEU A 456 1.22 -1.90 32.68
N LYS A 457 0.72 -2.56 33.73
CA LYS A 457 0.23 -3.96 33.67
C LYS A 457 -0.89 -4.16 32.67
N VAL A 458 -1.85 -3.24 32.61
CA VAL A 458 -2.95 -3.30 31.65
C VAL A 458 -2.42 -3.24 30.21
N LEU A 459 -1.47 -2.36 29.92
CA LEU A 459 -0.90 -2.22 28.58
C LEU A 459 -0.12 -3.47 28.13
N MET A 460 0.58 -4.14 29.05
CA MET A 460 1.28 -5.40 28.74
C MET A 460 0.32 -6.47 28.22
N LYS A 461 -0.88 -6.58 28.80
CA LYS A 461 -1.90 -7.52 28.33
C LYS A 461 -2.19 -7.33 26.83
N PHE A 462 -2.34 -6.08 26.39
CA PHE A 462 -2.65 -5.76 25.00
C PHE A 462 -1.44 -5.84 24.06
N ALA A 463 -0.22 -5.82 24.59
CA ALA A 463 0.98 -6.08 23.79
C ALA A 463 1.04 -7.51 23.24
N CYS A 464 0.30 -8.46 23.83
CA CYS A 464 0.17 -9.84 23.34
C CYS A 464 -1.10 -10.10 22.49
N HIS A 465 -1.82 -9.05 22.09
CA HIS A 465 -3.12 -9.19 21.43
C HIS A 465 -3.02 -9.80 20.00
N PRO A 466 -3.99 -10.60 19.53
CA PRO A 466 -3.97 -11.19 18.17
C PRO A 466 -3.85 -10.18 17.02
N SER A 467 -4.52 -9.02 17.14
CA SER A 467 -4.45 -7.93 16.15
C SER A 467 -3.16 -7.12 16.25
N LEU A 468 -2.42 -7.02 15.13
CA LEU A 468 -1.19 -6.23 14.99
C LEU A 468 -1.40 -4.75 15.37
N ALA A 469 -2.53 -4.16 14.98
CA ALA A 469 -2.84 -2.76 15.26
C ALA A 469 -3.00 -2.49 16.77
N VAL A 470 -3.48 -3.48 17.55
CA VAL A 470 -3.57 -3.36 19.01
C VAL A 470 -2.19 -3.51 19.65
N ARG A 471 -1.37 -4.49 19.21
CA ARG A 471 -0.01 -4.69 19.75
C ARG A 471 0.86 -3.42 19.60
N LEU A 472 0.92 -2.87 18.38
CA LEU A 472 1.69 -1.65 18.10
C LEU A 472 1.16 -0.43 18.87
N SER A 473 -0.17 -0.30 18.98
CA SER A 473 -0.79 0.80 19.75
C SER A 473 -0.50 0.67 21.25
N ALA A 474 -0.51 -0.54 21.80
CA ALA A 474 -0.19 -0.81 23.20
C ALA A 474 1.26 -0.46 23.53
N ILE A 475 2.21 -0.90 22.71
CA ILE A 475 3.65 -0.60 22.86
C ILE A 475 3.91 0.91 22.73
N SER A 476 3.32 1.55 21.73
CA SER A 476 3.40 3.00 21.55
C SER A 476 2.84 3.78 22.75
N THR A 477 1.72 3.32 23.31
CA THR A 477 1.07 3.93 24.48
C THR A 477 1.93 3.73 25.72
N TYR A 478 2.50 2.53 25.91
CA TYR A 478 3.42 2.26 27.00
C TYR A 478 4.63 3.19 26.95
N ASN A 479 5.24 3.38 25.77
CA ASN A 479 6.35 4.33 25.58
C ASN A 479 5.93 5.80 25.82
N ALA A 480 4.66 6.17 25.62
CA ALA A 480 4.15 7.49 25.98
C ALA A 480 4.01 7.65 27.49
N VAL A 481 3.44 6.66 28.18
CA VAL A 481 3.32 6.63 29.65
C VAL A 481 4.70 6.65 30.31
N LEU A 482 5.65 5.88 29.81
CA LEU A 482 7.03 5.84 30.28
C LEU A 482 7.74 7.21 30.17
N ARG A 483 7.41 8.01 29.13
CA ARG A 483 7.91 9.38 29.01
C ARG A 483 7.28 10.34 30.02
N ALA A 484 6.00 10.15 30.33
CA ALA A 484 5.27 10.98 31.30
C ALA A 484 5.72 10.74 32.75
N ILE A 485 6.21 9.55 33.07
CA ILE A 485 6.67 9.17 34.43
C ILE A 485 8.09 9.68 34.73
N LYS A 486 8.83 10.18 33.73
CA LYS A 486 10.21 10.64 33.89
C LYS A 486 10.35 11.66 35.04
N GLY A 487 11.15 11.35 36.06
CA GLY A 487 11.31 12.12 37.30
C GLY A 487 10.51 11.62 38.51
N LYS A 488 9.62 10.63 38.35
CA LYS A 488 8.85 9.96 39.42
C LYS A 488 9.18 8.46 39.54
N GLU A 489 10.35 8.05 39.07
CA GLU A 489 10.71 6.62 38.96
C GLU A 489 10.85 5.93 40.33
N SER A 490 11.12 6.70 41.39
CA SER A 490 11.24 6.20 42.77
C SER A 490 9.92 5.65 43.33
N ASP A 491 8.79 6.05 42.77
CA ASP A 491 7.47 5.67 43.25
C ASP A 491 7.08 4.24 42.81
N ILE A 492 7.81 3.68 41.84
CA ILE A 492 7.58 2.36 41.26
C ILE A 492 8.50 1.33 41.91
N SER A 493 7.93 0.20 42.36
CA SER A 493 8.70 -0.83 43.05
C SER A 493 9.74 -1.52 42.14
N GLN A 494 10.93 -1.82 42.68
CA GLN A 494 11.96 -2.61 41.98
C GLN A 494 11.42 -3.98 41.54
N THR A 495 10.56 -4.61 42.34
CA THR A 495 9.89 -5.87 41.98
C THR A 495 9.04 -5.72 40.71
N PHE A 496 8.32 -4.61 40.57
CA PHE A 496 7.50 -4.37 39.39
C PHE A 496 8.36 -4.19 38.13
N TRP A 497 9.44 -3.40 38.22
CA TRP A 497 10.37 -3.22 37.09
C TRP A 497 11.01 -4.54 36.64
N LEU A 498 11.35 -5.43 37.58
CA LEU A 498 11.87 -6.75 37.26
C LEU A 498 10.83 -7.60 36.51
N ASP A 499 9.56 -7.56 36.92
CA ASP A 499 8.47 -8.25 36.22
C ASP A 499 8.24 -7.68 34.81
N GLN A 500 8.34 -6.35 34.64
CA GLN A 500 8.28 -5.72 33.31
C GLN A 500 9.39 -6.26 32.40
N CYS A 501 10.61 -6.35 32.92
CA CYS A 501 11.74 -6.80 32.12
C CYS A 501 11.56 -8.24 31.64
N VAL A 502 11.05 -9.13 32.52
CA VAL A 502 10.76 -10.53 32.15
C VAL A 502 9.74 -10.60 31.02
N PHE A 503 8.63 -9.86 31.14
CA PHE A 503 7.56 -9.86 30.13
C PHE A 503 8.02 -9.39 28.75
N TRP A 504 8.76 -8.28 28.66
CA TRP A 504 9.18 -7.75 27.36
C TRP A 504 10.19 -8.67 26.66
N VAL A 505 11.03 -9.37 27.44
CA VAL A 505 11.91 -10.41 26.90
C VAL A 505 11.09 -11.63 26.46
N GLU A 506 10.13 -12.09 27.26
CA GLU A 506 9.18 -13.16 26.88
C GLU A 506 8.44 -12.84 25.57
N LEU A 507 7.95 -11.61 25.41
CA LEU A 507 7.27 -11.18 24.19
C LEU A 507 8.21 -11.23 22.98
N THR A 508 9.47 -10.82 23.16
CA THR A 508 10.50 -10.90 22.10
C THR A 508 10.76 -12.35 21.67
N VAL A 509 10.62 -13.33 22.57
CA VAL A 509 10.73 -14.76 22.25
C VAL A 509 9.58 -15.26 21.36
N ILE A 510 8.37 -14.73 21.58
CA ILE A 510 7.12 -15.26 21.03
C ILE A 510 6.68 -14.53 19.75
N GLU A 511 7.01 -13.24 19.64
CA GLU A 511 6.54 -12.38 18.56
C GLU A 511 7.12 -12.79 17.20
N GLN A 512 6.26 -12.76 16.18
CA GLN A 512 6.62 -13.16 14.81
C GLN A 512 6.80 -11.97 13.88
N ASP A 513 6.17 -10.83 14.20
CA ASP A 513 6.22 -9.62 13.39
C ASP A 513 7.49 -8.80 13.72
N ALA A 514 8.32 -8.57 12.71
CA ALA A 514 9.59 -7.86 12.88
C ALA A 514 9.41 -6.40 13.34
N GLN A 515 8.32 -5.74 12.94
CA GLN A 515 8.04 -4.36 13.34
C GLN A 515 7.73 -4.28 14.83
N VAL A 516 6.99 -5.25 15.37
CA VAL A 516 6.67 -5.31 16.80
C VAL A 516 7.94 -5.55 17.61
N VAL A 517 8.79 -6.48 17.19
CA VAL A 517 10.07 -6.76 17.88
C VAL A 517 10.96 -5.52 17.94
N GLU A 518 11.09 -4.78 16.85
CA GLU A 518 11.90 -3.55 16.81
C GLU A 518 11.41 -2.50 17.82
N GLU A 519 10.10 -2.28 17.88
CA GLU A 519 9.48 -1.37 18.87
C GLU A 519 9.65 -1.87 20.32
N VAL A 520 9.57 -3.17 20.55
CA VAL A 520 9.81 -3.79 21.87
C VAL A 520 11.26 -3.59 22.31
N LEU A 521 12.23 -3.83 21.43
CA LEU A 521 13.66 -3.63 21.75
C LEU A 521 13.96 -2.17 22.10
N ALA A 522 13.44 -1.22 21.31
CA ALA A 522 13.61 0.21 21.57
C ALA A 522 12.92 0.65 22.87
N LEU A 523 11.78 0.05 23.21
CA LEU A 523 11.10 0.28 24.48
C LEU A 523 11.89 -0.32 25.66
N PHE A 524 12.38 -1.54 25.53
CA PHE A 524 13.09 -2.26 26.57
C PHE A 524 14.36 -1.53 27.04
N GLU A 525 15.14 -0.97 26.11
CA GLU A 525 16.30 -0.13 26.45
C GLU A 525 15.91 1.10 27.29
N LYS A 526 14.77 1.74 26.97
CA LYS A 526 14.27 2.90 27.73
C LYS A 526 13.79 2.49 29.13
N ILE A 527 13.11 1.35 29.24
CA ILE A 527 12.67 0.81 30.53
C ILE A 527 13.86 0.62 31.45
N LEU A 528 14.92 -0.05 30.98
CA LEU A 528 16.12 -0.31 31.78
C LEU A 528 16.83 0.99 32.23
N LYS A 529 16.97 1.97 31.33
CA LYS A 529 17.57 3.27 31.66
C LYS A 529 16.81 4.03 32.75
N GLN A 530 15.48 3.91 32.78
CA GLN A 530 14.66 4.56 33.80
C GLN A 530 14.55 3.75 35.10
N ALA A 531 14.46 2.42 35.02
CA ALA A 531 14.24 1.53 36.16
C ALA A 531 15.41 1.51 37.16
N LYS A 532 16.65 1.75 36.71
CA LYS A 532 17.87 1.74 37.55
C LYS A 532 17.89 0.55 38.51
N LEU A 533 17.91 -0.65 37.94
CA LEU A 533 17.75 -1.89 38.70
C LEU A 533 18.91 -2.10 39.69
N THR A 534 18.58 -2.60 40.89
CA THR A 534 19.58 -2.97 41.90
C THR A 534 19.76 -4.49 42.00
N PRO A 535 20.96 -5.00 42.33
CA PRO A 535 21.17 -6.44 42.49
C PRO A 535 20.27 -7.01 43.60
N SER A 536 19.54 -8.09 43.31
CA SER A 536 18.67 -8.76 44.29
C SER A 536 18.55 -10.26 43.99
N PRO A 537 18.17 -11.10 44.98
CA PRO A 537 17.89 -12.52 44.73
C PRO A 537 16.82 -12.75 43.65
N LEU A 538 15.83 -11.86 43.57
CA LEU A 538 14.77 -11.92 42.56
C LEU A 538 15.29 -11.61 41.16
N TYR A 539 16.12 -10.57 41.02
CA TYR A 539 16.82 -10.25 39.78
C TYR A 539 17.61 -11.47 39.26
N ASN A 540 18.35 -12.11 40.17
CA ASN A 540 19.15 -13.28 39.85
C ASN A 540 18.31 -14.49 39.42
N LYS A 541 17.15 -14.71 40.06
CA LYS A 541 16.20 -15.76 39.68
C LYS A 541 15.57 -15.49 38.30
N ASN A 542 15.22 -14.23 38.02
CA ASN A 542 14.64 -13.83 36.73
C ASN A 542 15.68 -13.95 35.61
N LEU A 543 16.95 -13.62 35.87
CA LEU A 543 18.03 -13.82 34.90
C LEU A 543 18.21 -15.31 34.55
N ASP A 544 18.23 -16.19 35.54
CA ASP A 544 18.29 -17.64 35.30
C ASP A 544 17.11 -18.14 34.46
N HIS A 545 15.91 -17.60 34.71
CA HIS A 545 14.71 -17.91 33.94
C HIS A 545 14.84 -17.50 32.47
N LEU A 546 15.22 -16.24 32.21
CA LEU A 546 15.36 -15.70 30.86
C LEU A 546 16.47 -16.40 30.07
N LEU A 547 17.60 -16.71 30.71
CA LEU A 547 18.69 -17.49 30.09
C LEU A 547 18.22 -18.90 29.71
N ALA A 548 17.48 -19.58 30.60
CA ALA A 548 16.93 -20.91 30.31
C ALA A 548 15.95 -20.86 29.13
N MET A 549 15.05 -19.87 29.08
CA MET A 549 14.13 -19.70 27.97
C MET A 549 14.85 -19.47 26.63
N ALA A 550 15.85 -18.59 26.63
CA ALA A 550 16.61 -18.26 25.42
C ALA A 550 17.37 -19.47 24.85
N VAL A 551 17.83 -20.39 25.71
CA VAL A 551 18.47 -21.66 25.29
C VAL A 551 17.45 -22.69 24.78
N LEU A 552 16.22 -22.69 25.31
CA LEU A 552 15.19 -23.70 25.02
C LEU A 552 14.37 -23.48 23.74
N GLN A 553 14.59 -22.37 23.02
CA GLN A 553 13.82 -21.97 21.84
C GLN A 553 13.76 -23.01 20.69
N ASP A 554 14.63 -24.03 20.69
CA ASP A 554 14.71 -25.07 19.65
C ASP A 554 14.16 -26.45 20.06
N TYR A 555 13.84 -26.68 21.34
CA TYR A 555 13.33 -27.98 21.79
C TYR A 555 11.87 -28.18 21.39
N SER A 556 11.60 -28.50 20.12
CA SER A 556 10.51 -29.26 19.48
C SER A 556 9.09 -29.42 20.09
N GLN A 557 8.73 -28.79 21.21
CA GLN A 557 7.39 -28.77 21.80
C GLN A 557 7.10 -27.39 22.43
N LEU A 558 7.14 -26.32 21.62
CA LEU A 558 6.54 -25.03 22.00
C LEU A 558 5.00 -25.12 22.11
N THR A 559 4.37 -26.18 21.57
CA THR A 559 2.97 -26.55 21.88
C THR A 559 2.77 -27.01 23.34
N SER A 560 3.84 -27.18 24.11
CA SER A 560 3.82 -27.72 25.48
C SER A 560 4.37 -26.75 26.54
N LEU A 561 4.41 -25.44 26.28
CA LEU A 561 4.91 -24.48 27.30
C LEU A 561 4.12 -24.58 28.63
N HIS A 562 2.88 -25.08 28.58
CA HIS A 562 2.09 -25.44 29.78
C HIS A 562 2.42 -26.82 30.40
N LEU A 563 3.00 -27.77 29.65
CA LEU A 563 3.30 -29.13 30.12
C LEU A 563 4.75 -29.29 30.65
N ARG A 564 5.69 -28.40 30.29
CA ARG A 564 7.11 -28.51 30.66
C ARG A 564 7.61 -27.50 31.71
N TYR A 565 6.70 -26.91 32.50
CA TYR A 565 7.05 -26.35 33.81
C TYR A 565 7.79 -27.39 34.69
N TYR A 566 7.58 -28.68 34.42
CA TYR A 566 8.20 -29.82 35.12
C TYR A 566 9.67 -30.12 34.69
N ASP A 567 10.05 -29.85 33.43
CA ASP A 567 11.43 -30.00 32.94
C ASP A 567 12.28 -28.75 33.20
N TYR A 568 11.63 -27.58 33.25
CA TYR A 568 12.22 -26.31 33.70
C TYR A 568 12.83 -26.45 35.12
N LEU A 569 12.20 -27.23 36.00
CA LEU A 569 12.72 -27.62 37.33
C LEU A 569 13.99 -28.49 37.27
N GLN A 570 14.20 -29.31 36.22
CA GLN A 570 15.43 -30.11 36.10
C GLN A 570 16.62 -29.27 35.61
N LEU A 571 16.41 -28.34 34.68
CA LEU A 571 17.48 -27.47 34.16
C LEU A 571 17.87 -26.37 35.17
N THR A 572 16.90 -25.84 35.92
CA THR A 572 17.20 -25.00 37.09
C THR A 572 17.92 -25.79 38.18
N ASN A 573 17.61 -27.07 38.41
CA ASN A 573 18.37 -27.90 39.36
C ASN A 573 19.82 -28.21 38.91
N VAL A 574 20.09 -28.28 37.60
CA VAL A 574 21.45 -28.44 37.06
C VAL A 574 22.25 -27.14 37.16
N LEU A 575 21.62 -25.98 36.97
CA LEU A 575 22.24 -24.66 37.13
C LEU A 575 22.38 -24.22 38.60
N LEU A 576 21.50 -24.71 39.50
CA LEU A 576 21.44 -24.32 40.92
C LEU A 576 21.96 -25.36 41.92
N GLY A 577 22.50 -26.50 41.47
CA GLY A 577 23.23 -27.46 42.31
C GLY A 577 22.49 -27.95 43.57
N SER A 578 21.15 -28.01 43.58
CA SER A 578 20.38 -28.40 44.78
C SER A 578 19.22 -29.33 44.41
N GLY A 579 19.19 -30.50 45.07
CA GLY A 579 18.17 -31.52 44.87
C GLY A 579 17.08 -31.46 45.94
N ALA A 580 15.82 -31.20 45.54
CA ALA A 580 14.59 -31.76 46.13
C ALA A 580 13.36 -31.18 45.39
N ALA A 581 12.46 -32.04 44.91
CA ALA A 581 11.19 -31.65 44.28
C ALA A 581 10.00 -31.97 45.20
N THR A 582 9.00 -31.08 45.27
CA THR A 582 7.69 -31.36 45.90
C THR A 582 6.52 -31.13 44.94
N LYS A 583 5.52 -32.02 45.04
CA LYS A 583 4.38 -32.22 44.14
C LYS A 583 3.13 -31.48 44.67
N SER A 584 2.73 -30.34 44.11
CA SER A 584 1.32 -29.92 44.13
C SER A 584 1.02 -28.72 43.23
N SER A 585 0.39 -28.94 42.08
CA SER A 585 -0.80 -28.22 41.58
C SER A 585 -0.95 -28.53 40.08
N LYS A 586 -2.09 -29.11 39.70
CA LYS A 586 -2.25 -29.87 38.45
C LYS A 586 -3.52 -29.48 37.66
N LYS A 587 -4.13 -28.33 37.93
CA LYS A 587 -5.44 -27.98 37.33
C LYS A 587 -5.61 -26.48 37.11
N SER A 588 -5.06 -25.94 36.03
CA SER A 588 -5.62 -24.81 35.28
C SER A 588 -4.84 -24.62 33.99
N ALA A 589 -5.52 -24.22 32.91
CA ALA A 589 -4.97 -23.81 31.61
C ALA A 589 -4.56 -24.92 30.60
N GLU A 590 -5.57 -25.56 30.01
CA GLU A 590 -5.49 -26.07 28.64
C GLU A 590 -6.07 -25.00 27.69
N ALA A 591 -5.22 -24.13 27.15
CA ALA A 591 -5.55 -23.28 25.99
C ALA A 591 -4.69 -23.71 24.79
N LYS A 592 -5.33 -24.25 23.77
CA LYS A 592 -4.72 -24.69 22.50
C LYS A 592 -4.32 -23.47 21.66
N LEU A 593 -3.09 -22.99 21.80
CA LEU A 593 -2.43 -22.15 20.80
C LEU A 593 -1.56 -23.03 19.89
N THR A 594 -1.96 -23.13 18.64
CA THR A 594 -1.33 -23.96 17.62
C THR A 594 -0.03 -23.29 17.14
N PHE A 595 1.09 -23.50 17.84
CA PHE A 595 2.44 -23.17 17.34
C PHE A 595 2.89 -24.15 16.24
N GLY A 596 2.19 -24.12 15.11
CA GLY A 596 2.63 -24.70 13.86
C GLY A 596 3.37 -23.64 13.04
N CYS A 597 4.62 -23.91 12.67
CA CYS A 597 5.39 -23.19 11.63
C CYS A 597 6.24 -21.95 12.02
N LEU A 598 7.03 -21.99 13.11
CA LEU A 598 8.25 -21.15 13.12
C LEU A 598 9.29 -21.77 12.18
N THR A 599 9.72 -21.03 11.17
CA THR A 599 10.81 -21.41 10.25
C THR A 599 12.17 -21.23 10.95
N GLY A 600 13.20 -21.98 10.52
CA GLY A 600 14.55 -21.88 11.11
C GLY A 600 15.19 -20.48 11.04
N ARG A 601 14.72 -19.61 10.13
CA ARG A 601 15.14 -18.19 10.01
C ARG A 601 14.62 -17.35 11.17
N LEU A 602 13.35 -17.52 11.54
CA LEU A 602 12.73 -16.76 12.62
C LEU A 602 13.38 -17.08 13.98
N ALA A 603 13.78 -18.34 14.19
CA ALA A 603 14.50 -18.76 15.40
C ALA A 603 15.89 -18.08 15.57
N MET A 604 16.61 -17.82 14.48
CA MET A 604 17.91 -17.13 14.55
C MET A 604 17.75 -15.64 14.91
N ASN A 605 16.75 -14.98 14.33
CA ASN A 605 16.47 -13.57 14.61
C ASN A 605 16.08 -13.34 16.06
N VAL A 606 15.18 -14.19 16.57
CA VAL A 606 14.77 -14.17 17.97
C VAL A 606 15.98 -14.33 18.91
N ARG A 607 16.94 -15.21 18.59
CA ARG A 607 18.16 -15.38 19.41
C ARG A 607 19.02 -14.13 19.49
N VAL A 608 19.19 -13.43 18.37
CA VAL A 608 19.95 -12.18 18.34
C VAL A 608 19.25 -11.13 19.20
N ASP A 609 17.93 -11.01 19.08
CA ASP A 609 17.12 -10.03 19.80
C ASP A 609 17.09 -10.29 21.31
N VAL A 610 16.89 -11.55 21.70
CA VAL A 610 16.88 -11.96 23.10
C VAL A 610 18.27 -11.87 23.71
N GLY A 611 19.32 -12.23 22.96
CA GLY A 611 20.71 -12.04 23.39
C GLY A 611 21.04 -10.58 23.65
N HIS A 612 20.57 -9.67 22.79
CA HIS A 612 20.69 -8.23 22.99
C HIS A 612 19.93 -7.74 24.23
N CYS A 613 18.68 -8.18 24.42
CA CYS A 613 17.91 -7.84 25.63
C CYS A 613 18.61 -8.32 26.91
N LEU A 614 19.11 -9.56 26.92
CA LEU A 614 19.81 -10.11 28.06
C LEU A 614 21.08 -9.31 28.37
N ALA A 615 21.85 -8.91 27.35
CA ALA A 615 23.01 -8.05 27.52
C ALA A 615 22.65 -6.68 28.13
N LEU A 616 21.55 -6.06 27.69
CA LEU A 616 21.06 -4.81 28.27
C LEU A 616 20.60 -4.99 29.72
N TYR A 617 19.81 -6.03 29.99
CA TYR A 617 19.31 -6.36 31.33
C TYR A 617 20.47 -6.58 32.32
N MET A 618 21.50 -7.28 31.86
CA MET A 618 22.71 -7.59 32.61
C MET A 618 23.57 -6.36 32.92
N ASN A 619 23.58 -5.36 32.03
CA ASN A 619 24.26 -4.08 32.26
C ASN A 619 23.46 -3.09 33.12
N GLY A 620 22.15 -3.29 33.27
CA GLY A 620 21.28 -2.40 34.03
C GLY A 620 21.52 -2.42 35.55
N VAL A 621 22.43 -3.26 36.04
CA VAL A 621 22.73 -3.51 37.46
C VAL A 621 24.23 -3.37 37.72
N GLU A 622 24.63 -2.41 38.56
CA GLU A 622 26.04 -2.18 38.91
C GLU A 622 26.61 -3.30 39.82
N GLY A 623 27.72 -3.93 39.40
CA GLY A 623 28.71 -4.50 40.34
C GLY A 623 28.67 -6.00 40.70
N GLU A 624 28.10 -6.91 39.91
CA GLU A 624 28.08 -8.35 40.25
C GLU A 624 29.01 -9.23 39.38
N PRO A 625 30.01 -9.95 39.95
CA PRO A 625 30.83 -10.96 39.24
C PRO A 625 30.07 -12.24 38.86
N VAL A 626 28.77 -12.33 39.18
CA VAL A 626 27.89 -13.48 38.90
C VAL A 626 27.64 -13.68 37.39
N LEU A 627 27.79 -12.61 36.62
CA LEU A 627 27.65 -12.56 35.16
C LEU A 627 28.57 -13.57 34.45
N GLN A 628 29.84 -13.60 34.87
CA GLN A 628 30.88 -14.43 34.27
C GLN A 628 30.60 -15.92 34.50
N LYS A 629 30.24 -16.29 35.73
CA LYS A 629 29.99 -17.71 36.09
C LYS A 629 28.81 -18.33 35.33
N ARG A 630 27.73 -17.58 35.11
CA ARG A 630 26.55 -18.08 34.38
C ARG A 630 26.80 -18.22 32.88
N VAL A 631 27.47 -17.22 32.30
CA VAL A 631 27.85 -17.21 30.89
C VAL A 631 28.91 -18.28 30.60
N GLU A 632 29.88 -18.49 31.49
CA GLU A 632 30.83 -19.60 31.44
C GLU A 632 30.11 -20.96 31.53
N GLY A 633 29.10 -21.08 32.38
CA GLY A 633 28.23 -22.25 32.43
C GLY A 633 27.56 -22.55 31.08
N LEU A 634 27.08 -21.53 30.36
CA LEU A 634 26.52 -21.70 29.01
C LEU A 634 27.57 -22.12 27.97
N LEU A 635 28.81 -21.62 28.08
CA LEU A 635 29.91 -22.01 27.19
C LEU A 635 30.35 -23.47 27.41
N GLN A 636 30.20 -23.98 28.63
CA GLN A 636 30.50 -25.38 28.99
C GLN A 636 29.44 -26.38 28.48
N LEU A 637 28.22 -25.93 28.16
CA LEU A 637 27.18 -26.80 27.60
C LEU A 637 27.54 -27.24 26.16
N ASN A 638 27.39 -28.52 25.84
CA ASN A 638 27.58 -29.05 24.48
C ASN A 638 26.36 -28.79 23.58
N SER A 639 25.95 -27.53 23.43
CA SER A 639 24.89 -27.12 22.50
C SER A 639 25.31 -25.89 21.68
N TYR A 640 25.07 -25.94 20.37
CA TYR A 640 25.33 -24.83 19.45
C TYR A 640 24.60 -23.56 19.90
N CYS A 641 23.32 -23.69 20.23
CA CYS A 641 22.45 -22.56 20.56
C CYS A 641 22.87 -21.88 21.86
N SER A 642 23.24 -22.66 22.89
CA SER A 642 23.76 -22.10 24.15
C SER A 642 25.06 -21.35 23.96
N LYS A 643 25.99 -21.86 23.13
CA LYS A 643 27.28 -21.20 22.89
C LYS A 643 27.11 -19.95 22.05
N LEU A 644 26.29 -20.01 21.01
CA LEU A 644 25.99 -18.85 20.16
C LEU A 644 25.37 -17.73 20.98
N LEU A 645 24.34 -18.04 21.78
CA LEU A 645 23.70 -17.09 22.68
C LEU A 645 24.70 -16.50 23.69
N ALA A 646 25.53 -17.33 24.30
CA ALA A 646 26.55 -16.87 25.24
C ALA A 646 27.50 -15.84 24.60
N TYR A 647 27.99 -16.09 23.38
CA TYR A 647 28.85 -15.13 22.68
C TYR A 647 28.11 -13.83 22.30
N ILE A 648 26.84 -13.91 21.88
CA ILE A 648 26.04 -12.71 21.60
C ILE A 648 25.89 -11.86 22.87
N ILE A 649 25.53 -12.49 23.98
CA ILE A 649 25.39 -11.81 25.28
C ILE A 649 26.71 -11.16 25.68
N ILE A 650 27.84 -11.89 25.64
CA ILE A 650 29.16 -11.34 25.99
C ILE A 650 29.48 -10.12 25.12
N SER A 651 29.42 -10.29 23.80
CA SER A 651 29.85 -9.23 22.87
C SER A 651 29.01 -7.96 23.02
N ASP A 652 27.69 -8.09 23.16
CA ASP A 652 26.80 -6.94 23.34
C ASP A 652 26.96 -6.33 24.74
N THR A 653 27.16 -7.16 25.78
CA THR A 653 27.40 -6.66 27.15
C THR A 653 28.63 -5.76 27.18
N ILE A 654 29.74 -6.21 26.58
CA ILE A 654 31.00 -5.44 26.52
C ILE A 654 30.85 -4.14 25.72
N LYS A 655 30.10 -4.16 24.60
CA LYS A 655 29.83 -2.94 23.82
C LYS A 655 29.15 -1.86 24.65
N HIS A 656 28.21 -2.24 25.52
CA HIS A 656 27.52 -1.30 26.41
C HIS A 656 28.42 -0.85 27.58
N LEU A 657 29.25 -1.74 28.16
CA LEU A 657 30.22 -1.41 29.23
C LEU A 657 31.31 -0.41 28.80
N GLY A 658 31.66 -0.35 27.51
CA GLY A 658 32.63 0.59 26.97
C GLY A 658 32.30 2.08 27.20
N SER A 659 31.07 2.38 27.65
CA SER A 659 30.64 3.73 28.04
C SER A 659 30.70 4.01 29.56
N SER A 660 30.91 3.00 30.41
CA SER A 660 30.91 3.12 31.89
C SER A 660 32.25 2.85 32.59
N GLY A 661 33.32 2.50 31.85
CA GLY A 661 34.70 2.48 32.37
C GLY A 661 35.08 1.34 33.32
N GLN A 662 34.27 0.29 33.44
CA GLN A 662 34.64 -0.93 34.19
C GLN A 662 35.54 -1.85 33.34
N GLU A 663 36.72 -2.20 33.86
CA GLU A 663 37.62 -3.20 33.25
C GLU A 663 37.11 -4.63 33.52
N LEU A 664 37.09 -5.47 32.49
CA LEU A 664 36.76 -6.90 32.60
C LEU A 664 37.86 -7.66 33.36
N GLU A 665 37.49 -8.73 34.08
CA GLU A 665 38.48 -9.62 34.71
C GLU A 665 39.42 -10.27 33.67
N PRO A 666 40.71 -10.47 34.00
CA PRO A 666 41.76 -10.88 33.06
C PRO A 666 41.64 -12.31 32.50
N GLU A 667 40.81 -13.18 33.08
CA GLU A 667 40.68 -14.60 32.67
C GLU A 667 39.73 -14.80 31.47
N LEU A 668 38.64 -14.04 31.40
CA LEU A 668 37.61 -14.17 30.35
C LEU A 668 38.15 -13.86 28.94
N PRO A 669 39.00 -12.83 28.71
CA PRO A 669 39.65 -12.59 27.43
C PRO A 669 40.53 -13.76 26.95
N GLN A 670 41.18 -14.49 27.85
CA GLN A 670 42.04 -15.63 27.49
C GLN A 670 41.22 -16.83 27.00
N HIS A 671 40.09 -17.12 27.66
CA HIS A 671 39.14 -18.14 27.22
C HIS A 671 38.51 -17.80 25.86
N ILE A 672 38.11 -16.54 25.65
CA ILE A 672 37.55 -16.07 24.37
C ILE A 672 38.58 -16.20 23.24
N VAL A 673 39.83 -15.78 23.46
CA VAL A 673 40.91 -15.90 22.46
C VAL A 673 41.23 -17.36 22.14
N ALA A 674 41.18 -18.26 23.13
CA ALA A 674 41.31 -19.69 22.89
C ALA A 674 40.18 -20.23 21.99
N HIS A 675 38.93 -19.82 22.23
CA HIS A 675 37.78 -20.25 21.42
C HIS A 675 37.77 -19.69 19.99
N VAL A 676 38.29 -18.49 19.76
CA VAL A 676 38.52 -17.92 18.42
C VAL A 676 39.56 -18.73 17.62
N GLN A 677 40.54 -19.31 18.31
CA GLN A 677 41.61 -20.11 17.71
C GLN A 677 41.27 -21.60 17.58
N ILE A 678 40.32 -22.11 18.37
CA ILE A 678 39.87 -23.50 18.30
C ILE A 678 39.00 -23.68 17.05
N THR A 679 39.52 -24.43 16.08
CA THR A 679 38.72 -25.13 15.08
C THR A 679 37.78 -26.06 15.84
N TYR A 680 36.52 -25.64 16.04
CA TYR A 680 35.50 -26.42 16.74
C TYR A 680 35.59 -27.89 16.29
N LYS A 681 35.96 -28.79 17.21
CA LYS A 681 36.11 -30.22 16.93
C LYS A 681 34.72 -30.80 16.71
N GLY A 682 34.26 -30.70 15.46
CA GLY A 682 33.09 -31.31 14.81
C GLY A 682 31.87 -31.57 15.69
N MET A 683 30.80 -30.79 15.49
CA MET A 683 29.48 -31.14 16.00
C MET A 683 29.09 -32.56 15.55
N CYS A 684 28.41 -33.32 16.41
CA CYS A 684 27.89 -34.64 16.05
C CYS A 684 26.44 -34.55 15.54
N LEU A 685 25.97 -35.59 14.81
CA LEU A 685 24.58 -35.63 14.30
C LEU A 685 23.54 -35.52 15.41
N ARG A 686 23.84 -36.00 16.62
CA ARG A 686 22.95 -35.88 17.78
C ARG A 686 22.74 -34.42 18.19
N GLU A 687 23.78 -33.60 18.14
CA GLU A 687 23.71 -32.17 18.46
C GLU A 687 22.94 -31.40 17.38
N VAL A 688 23.24 -31.65 16.10
CA VAL A 688 22.57 -31.03 14.95
C VAL A 688 21.10 -31.45 14.83
N GLY A 689 20.78 -32.70 15.16
CA GLY A 689 19.42 -33.23 15.18
C GLY A 689 18.56 -32.70 16.32
N SER A 690 19.17 -32.18 17.39
CA SER A 690 18.45 -31.59 18.54
C SER A 690 18.08 -30.12 18.34
N THR A 691 18.72 -29.42 17.41
CA THR A 691 18.65 -27.96 17.26
C THR A 691 17.63 -27.44 16.23
N PHE A 692 17.12 -28.25 15.30
CA PHE A 692 16.17 -27.76 14.28
C PHE A 692 15.21 -28.85 13.81
N ARG A 693 13.88 -28.60 13.76
CA ARG A 693 12.86 -29.62 13.38
C ARG A 693 13.03 -30.17 11.96
N GLU A 694 13.27 -29.30 10.99
CA GLU A 694 13.50 -29.68 9.58
C GLU A 694 14.79 -30.49 9.43
N LEU A 695 15.81 -30.06 10.16
CA LEU A 695 17.13 -30.67 10.26
C LEU A 695 17.10 -31.96 11.09
N SER A 696 16.19 -32.13 12.05
CA SER A 696 15.89 -33.39 12.75
C SER A 696 15.25 -34.37 11.77
N SER A 697 14.38 -33.90 10.87
CA SER A 697 13.77 -34.75 9.84
C SER A 697 14.81 -35.19 8.80
N LYS A 698 15.68 -34.28 8.35
CA LYS A 698 16.85 -34.60 7.52
C LYS A 698 17.81 -35.51 8.30
N ALA A 699 18.33 -35.13 9.45
CA ALA A 699 19.23 -35.95 10.27
C ALA A 699 18.63 -37.32 10.63
N ARG A 700 17.32 -37.45 10.84
CA ARG A 700 16.63 -38.73 11.05
C ARG A 700 16.58 -39.55 9.77
N ASN A 701 16.24 -38.94 8.63
CA ASN A 701 16.25 -39.60 7.33
C ASN A 701 17.68 -40.01 6.93
N ALA A 702 18.68 -39.19 7.25
CA ALA A 702 20.10 -39.49 7.12
C ALA A 702 20.46 -40.64 8.04
N SER A 703 20.12 -40.59 9.33
CA SER A 703 20.33 -41.70 10.28
C SER A 703 19.69 -43.01 9.81
N LEU A 704 18.50 -42.95 9.17
CA LEU A 704 17.82 -44.11 8.61
C LEU A 704 18.52 -44.65 7.35
N ALA A 705 18.97 -43.77 6.46
CA ALA A 705 19.76 -44.12 5.27
C ALA A 705 21.13 -44.69 5.68
N LEU A 706 21.78 -44.05 6.65
CA LEU A 706 23.02 -44.48 7.29
C LEU A 706 22.85 -45.85 7.93
N SER A 707 21.77 -46.11 8.68
CA SER A 707 21.51 -47.44 9.24
C SER A 707 21.46 -48.56 8.19
N LYS A 708 20.98 -48.27 6.96
CA LYS A 708 20.99 -49.23 5.83
C LYS A 708 22.37 -49.40 5.19
N ILE A 709 23.18 -48.35 5.18
CA ILE A 709 24.58 -48.38 4.72
C ILE A 709 25.49 -49.05 5.78
N CYS A 710 25.14 -48.96 7.07
CA CYS A 710 25.94 -49.42 8.20
C CYS A 710 25.88 -50.91 8.47
N THR A 711 24.86 -51.64 7.98
CA THR A 711 24.92 -53.11 7.90
C THR A 711 26.13 -53.63 7.10
N SER A 712 26.78 -52.78 6.30
CA SER A 712 28.05 -53.08 5.62
C SER A 712 29.31 -52.54 6.31
N ILE A 713 29.22 -51.57 7.24
CA ILE A 713 30.36 -50.91 7.89
C ILE A 713 30.67 -51.54 9.27
N GLY A 714 29.72 -52.24 9.89
CA GLY A 714 29.93 -52.95 11.15
C GLY A 714 29.89 -52.07 12.41
N LYS A 715 29.35 -50.85 12.33
CA LYS A 715 29.18 -49.91 13.46
C LYS A 715 27.70 -49.75 13.85
N GLY A 716 27.45 -49.49 15.14
CA GLY A 716 26.09 -49.28 15.68
C GLY A 716 25.54 -47.88 15.44
N GLN A 717 24.20 -47.72 15.41
CA GLN A 717 23.53 -46.43 15.19
C GLN A 717 23.94 -45.35 16.22
N ASP A 718 24.13 -45.73 17.49
CA ASP A 718 24.55 -44.81 18.54
C ASP A 718 26.00 -44.33 18.39
N GLU A 719 26.90 -45.18 17.88
CA GLU A 719 28.29 -44.79 17.61
C GLU A 719 28.35 -43.74 16.50
N LEU A 720 27.54 -43.89 15.45
CA LEU A 720 27.47 -42.97 14.32
C LEU A 720 26.86 -41.62 14.69
N MET A 721 25.84 -41.63 15.57
CA MET A 721 25.22 -40.40 16.07
C MET A 721 26.14 -39.60 17.00
N ALA A 722 27.13 -40.26 17.63
CA ALA A 722 28.14 -39.65 18.50
C ALA A 722 29.44 -39.26 17.76
N MET A 723 29.63 -39.74 16.52
CA MET A 723 30.79 -39.39 15.71
C MET A 723 30.78 -37.91 15.27
N PRO A 724 31.95 -37.25 15.20
CA PRO A 724 32.07 -35.93 14.59
C PRO A 724 31.56 -35.99 13.14
N LEU A 725 30.72 -35.02 12.74
CA LEU A 725 30.05 -35.07 11.43
C LEU A 725 31.03 -35.22 10.26
N LYS A 726 32.21 -34.58 10.33
CA LYS A 726 33.27 -34.73 9.30
C LYS A 726 33.81 -36.16 9.18
N ALA A 727 33.97 -36.86 10.29
CA ALA A 727 34.38 -38.27 10.29
C ALA A 727 33.26 -39.17 9.77
N LEU A 728 32.02 -38.86 10.16
CA LEU A 728 30.84 -39.56 9.65
C LEU A 728 30.68 -39.38 8.14
N ILE A 729 30.73 -38.14 7.63
CA ILE A 729 30.66 -37.83 6.19
C ILE A 729 31.77 -38.57 5.44
N GLY A 730 32.99 -38.63 5.98
CA GLY A 730 34.10 -39.38 5.39
C GLY A 730 33.81 -40.88 5.27
N GLU A 731 33.33 -41.52 6.34
CA GLU A 731 33.00 -42.96 6.34
C GLU A 731 31.81 -43.27 5.42
N VAL A 732 30.84 -42.36 5.34
CA VAL A 732 29.62 -42.54 4.55
C VAL A 732 29.88 -42.30 3.08
N SER A 733 30.65 -41.28 2.72
CA SER A 733 31.10 -41.04 1.35
C SER A 733 31.93 -42.22 0.84
N GLN A 734 32.81 -42.80 1.66
CA GLN A 734 33.54 -44.02 1.29
C GLN A 734 32.61 -45.22 1.08
N ALA A 735 31.60 -45.40 1.93
CA ALA A 735 30.64 -46.49 1.80
C ALA A 735 29.68 -46.35 0.60
N LEU A 736 29.26 -45.12 0.28
CA LEU A 736 28.46 -44.81 -0.91
C LEU A 736 29.28 -44.99 -2.20
N GLN A 737 30.55 -44.56 -2.19
CA GLN A 737 31.48 -44.79 -3.32
C GLN A 737 31.76 -46.27 -3.58
N ALA A 738 31.69 -47.12 -2.55
CA ALA A 738 31.83 -48.57 -2.68
C ALA A 738 30.61 -49.25 -3.36
N ARG A 739 29.50 -48.53 -3.60
CA ARG A 739 28.27 -49.06 -4.21
C ARG A 739 27.69 -48.12 -5.29
N PRO A 740 28.37 -47.89 -6.41
CA PRO A 740 27.98 -46.86 -7.39
C PRO A 740 26.59 -47.06 -8.05
N ASP A 741 26.05 -48.29 -8.05
CA ASP A 741 24.80 -48.65 -8.75
C ASP A 741 23.50 -48.44 -7.95
N ASP A 742 23.57 -47.96 -6.70
CA ASP A 742 22.39 -47.76 -5.86
C ASP A 742 21.61 -46.49 -6.27
N LYS A 743 20.30 -46.63 -6.54
CA LYS A 743 19.42 -45.54 -6.97
C LYS A 743 19.26 -44.46 -5.90
N ASP A 744 19.45 -44.80 -4.62
CA ASP A 744 19.33 -43.86 -3.51
C ASP A 744 20.60 -43.04 -3.27
N ASN A 745 21.73 -43.38 -3.92
CA ASN A 745 23.01 -42.69 -3.70
C ASN A 745 22.98 -41.21 -4.01
N SER A 746 22.35 -40.80 -5.11
CA SER A 746 22.26 -39.37 -5.47
C SER A 746 21.49 -38.57 -4.43
N ALA A 747 20.41 -39.13 -3.88
CA ALA A 747 19.65 -38.50 -2.79
C ALA A 747 20.47 -38.46 -1.49
N ASN A 748 21.22 -39.52 -1.19
CA ASN A 748 22.09 -39.58 -0.01
C ASN A 748 23.27 -38.59 -0.08
N PHE A 749 23.91 -38.43 -1.25
CA PHE A 749 24.97 -37.43 -1.45
C PHE A 749 24.43 -36.01 -1.32
N ASN A 750 23.31 -35.68 -1.98
CA ASN A 750 22.68 -34.36 -1.86
C ASN A 750 22.29 -34.03 -0.40
N MET A 751 21.85 -35.03 0.35
CA MET A 751 21.52 -34.90 1.76
C MET A 751 22.76 -34.65 2.63
N ILE A 752 23.85 -35.37 2.37
CA ILE A 752 25.14 -35.19 3.05
C ILE A 752 25.70 -33.79 2.78
N ASP A 753 25.69 -33.37 1.51
CA ASP A 753 26.15 -32.04 1.09
C ASP A 753 25.33 -30.94 1.78
N SER A 754 24.00 -31.11 1.87
CA SER A 754 23.12 -30.18 2.60
C SER A 754 23.46 -30.13 4.10
N LEU A 755 23.75 -31.26 4.74
CA LEU A 755 24.13 -31.31 6.16
C LEU A 755 25.51 -30.70 6.40
N GLU A 756 26.47 -30.93 5.50
CA GLU A 756 27.81 -30.34 5.56
C GLU A 756 27.75 -28.81 5.43
N ALA A 757 26.95 -28.30 4.49
CA ALA A 757 26.73 -26.87 4.31
C ALA A 757 26.11 -26.21 5.56
N GLU A 758 25.09 -26.83 6.16
CA GLU A 758 24.42 -26.31 7.37
C GLU A 758 25.36 -26.31 8.60
N VAL A 759 26.18 -27.36 8.78
CA VAL A 759 27.17 -27.41 9.87
C VAL A 759 28.33 -26.45 9.66
N SER A 760 28.77 -26.27 8.42
CA SER A 760 29.76 -25.26 8.06
C SER A 760 29.23 -23.87 8.45
N LEU A 761 28.00 -23.54 8.05
CA LEU A 761 27.34 -22.28 8.41
C LEU A 761 27.26 -22.09 9.94
N MET A 762 26.81 -23.09 10.69
CA MET A 762 26.76 -23.02 12.17
C MET A 762 28.16 -22.78 12.77
N THR A 763 29.17 -23.49 12.29
CA THR A 763 30.55 -23.33 12.77
C THR A 763 31.07 -21.91 12.50
N THR A 764 30.78 -21.36 11.31
CA THR A 764 31.17 -20.00 10.91
C THR A 764 30.46 -18.96 11.78
N ARG A 765 29.18 -19.13 12.10
CA ARG A 765 28.42 -18.27 13.02
C ARG A 765 29.04 -18.23 14.42
N LEU A 766 29.37 -19.39 15.01
CA LEU A 766 30.02 -19.45 16.32
C LEU A 766 31.38 -18.73 16.32
N ARG A 767 32.21 -18.95 15.30
CA ARG A 767 33.51 -18.27 15.18
C ARG A 767 33.35 -16.77 15.00
N THR A 768 32.30 -16.34 14.31
CA THR A 768 31.99 -14.93 14.08
C THR A 768 31.61 -14.23 15.39
N GLU A 769 30.75 -14.83 16.22
CA GLU A 769 30.39 -14.25 17.52
C GLU A 769 31.54 -14.33 18.54
N ALA A 770 32.36 -15.40 18.51
CA ALA A 770 33.59 -15.45 19.30
C ALA A 770 34.57 -14.33 18.89
N ALA A 771 34.70 -14.08 17.58
CA ALA A 771 35.48 -12.95 17.06
C ALA A 771 34.89 -11.59 17.49
N ALA A 772 33.56 -11.46 17.52
CA ALA A 772 32.88 -10.27 18.03
C ALA A 772 33.25 -9.97 19.49
N CYS A 773 33.29 -11.01 20.34
CA CYS A 773 33.72 -10.90 21.73
C CYS A 773 35.16 -10.42 21.86
N ALA A 774 36.09 -10.97 21.06
CA ALA A 774 37.50 -10.56 21.07
C ALA A 774 37.71 -9.11 20.60
N ILE A 775 36.90 -8.66 19.62
CA ILE A 775 36.91 -7.26 19.15
C ILE A 775 36.38 -6.33 20.24
N ALA A 776 35.23 -6.67 20.84
CA ALA A 776 34.61 -5.88 21.88
C ALA A 776 35.52 -5.74 23.12
N SER A 777 36.17 -6.83 23.55
CA SER A 777 37.10 -6.85 24.68
C SER A 777 38.49 -6.26 24.37
N LYS A 778 38.73 -5.80 23.14
CA LYS A 778 40.03 -5.33 22.64
C LYS A 778 41.18 -6.35 22.78
N SER A 779 40.85 -7.62 23.06
CA SER A 779 41.81 -8.68 23.35
C SER A 779 41.94 -9.60 22.13
N MET A 780 42.69 -9.12 21.13
CA MET A 780 42.80 -9.76 19.83
C MET A 780 43.97 -10.76 19.77
N PRO A 781 43.84 -11.89 19.04
CA PRO A 781 44.95 -12.80 18.82
C PRO A 781 46.09 -12.12 18.04
N PRO A 782 47.35 -12.59 18.21
CA PRO A 782 48.51 -11.99 17.54
C PRO A 782 48.40 -12.00 16.02
N LYS A 783 47.76 -13.04 15.45
CA LYS A 783 47.41 -13.12 14.03
C LYS A 783 45.92 -12.79 13.84
N LEU A 784 45.63 -11.66 13.20
CA LEU A 784 44.26 -11.21 12.92
C LEU A 784 43.47 -12.12 11.96
N ASN A 785 44.13 -12.99 11.20
CA ASN A 785 43.45 -13.90 10.25
C ASN A 785 42.40 -14.80 10.93
N PHE A 786 42.62 -15.19 12.18
CA PHE A 786 41.65 -16.00 12.94
C PHE A 786 40.33 -15.26 13.22
N VAL A 787 40.34 -13.92 13.17
CA VAL A 787 39.14 -13.08 13.34
C VAL A 787 38.59 -12.64 11.98
N ILE A 788 39.46 -12.20 11.07
CA ILE A 788 39.05 -11.70 9.75
C ILE A 788 38.39 -12.79 8.90
N GLN A 789 38.94 -14.02 8.89
CA GLN A 789 38.44 -15.10 8.05
C GLN A 789 36.98 -15.48 8.34
N PRO A 790 36.60 -15.81 9.60
CA PRO A 790 35.21 -16.17 9.89
C PRO A 790 34.23 -15.03 9.65
N LEU A 791 34.62 -13.78 9.95
CA LEU A 791 33.77 -12.60 9.67
C LEU A 791 33.51 -12.44 8.18
N MET A 792 34.57 -12.47 7.36
CA MET A 792 34.45 -12.36 5.90
C MET A 792 33.71 -13.55 5.28
N GLU A 793 33.77 -14.73 5.89
CA GLU A 793 33.03 -15.92 5.46
C GLU A 793 31.53 -15.78 5.79
N SER A 794 31.16 -15.38 7.01
CA SER A 794 29.76 -15.11 7.37
C SER A 794 29.13 -14.01 6.51
N VAL A 795 29.86 -12.94 6.20
CA VAL A 795 29.38 -11.89 5.30
C VAL A 795 29.04 -12.44 3.91
N ARG A 796 29.72 -13.50 3.45
CA ARG A 796 29.51 -14.10 2.13
C ARG A 796 28.42 -15.16 2.09
N THR A 797 28.26 -15.94 3.16
CA THR A 797 27.43 -17.16 3.14
C THR A 797 26.14 -17.03 3.93
N GLU A 798 25.96 -15.95 4.70
CA GLU A 798 24.77 -15.77 5.53
C GLU A 798 23.56 -15.29 4.73
N SER A 799 22.56 -16.16 4.58
CA SER A 799 21.30 -15.84 3.91
C SER A 799 20.31 -15.03 4.76
N ASP A 800 20.45 -15.05 6.10
CA ASP A 800 19.59 -14.25 6.97
C ASP A 800 20.05 -12.79 7.02
N ALA A 801 19.23 -11.88 6.50
CA ALA A 801 19.59 -10.46 6.36
C ALA A 801 19.91 -9.76 7.69
N LYS A 802 19.23 -10.13 8.78
CA LYS A 802 19.42 -9.48 10.09
C LYS A 802 20.74 -9.94 10.71
N TYR A 803 21.02 -11.24 10.67
CA TYR A 803 22.30 -11.76 11.16
C TYR A 803 23.47 -11.35 10.25
N GLN A 804 23.26 -11.27 8.93
CA GLN A 804 24.26 -10.77 7.99
C GLN A 804 24.62 -9.30 8.28
N ARG A 805 23.62 -8.46 8.62
CA ARG A 805 23.85 -7.08 9.07
C ARG A 805 24.64 -7.03 10.38
N ARG A 806 24.34 -7.90 11.35
CA ARG A 806 25.15 -8.02 12.58
C ARG A 806 26.60 -8.38 12.26
N CYS A 807 26.84 -9.35 11.37
CA CYS A 807 28.20 -9.70 10.92
C CYS A 807 28.92 -8.50 10.28
N GLY A 808 28.23 -7.74 9.44
CA GLY A 808 28.75 -6.52 8.82
C GLY A 808 29.13 -5.45 9.85
N SER A 809 28.28 -5.23 10.86
CA SER A 809 28.54 -4.29 11.97
C SER A 809 29.75 -4.72 12.83
N ILE A 810 29.93 -6.02 13.09
CA ILE A 810 31.10 -6.56 13.79
C ILE A 810 32.37 -6.33 12.97
N LEU A 811 32.33 -6.60 11.66
CA LEU A 811 33.46 -6.37 10.76
C LEU A 811 33.80 -4.87 10.63
N ALA A 812 32.79 -4.00 10.59
CA ALA A 812 32.96 -2.55 10.62
C ALA A 812 33.64 -2.09 11.92
N SER A 813 33.27 -2.66 13.07
CA SER A 813 33.92 -2.40 14.37
C SER A 813 35.39 -2.81 14.37
N LEU A 814 35.74 -3.93 13.74
CA LEU A 814 37.14 -4.35 13.55
C LEU A 814 37.93 -3.36 12.69
N ILE A 815 37.34 -2.88 11.60
CA ILE A 815 37.95 -1.88 10.71
C ILE A 815 38.22 -0.58 11.49
N HIS A 816 37.27 -0.14 12.30
CA HIS A 816 37.42 1.03 13.17
C HIS A 816 38.57 0.85 14.18
N TYR A 817 38.63 -0.29 14.87
CA TYR A 817 39.70 -0.60 15.82
C TYR A 817 41.10 -0.62 15.16
N CYS A 818 41.18 -1.08 13.91
CA CYS A 818 42.45 -1.19 13.17
C CYS A 818 42.93 0.12 12.53
N LYS A 819 42.26 1.26 12.75
CA LYS A 819 42.61 2.58 12.20
C LYS A 819 44.06 2.98 12.50
N GLY A 820 44.51 2.83 13.75
CA GLY A 820 45.86 3.23 14.19
C GLY A 820 46.93 2.14 14.12
N ARG A 821 46.62 0.94 13.59
CA ARG A 821 47.52 -0.22 13.62
C ARG A 821 48.47 -0.22 12.41
N SER A 822 49.74 -0.57 12.61
CA SER A 822 50.69 -0.82 11.52
C SER A 822 51.32 -2.22 11.62
N PRO A 823 51.22 -3.08 10.58
CA PRO A 823 50.46 -2.89 9.34
C PRO A 823 48.94 -3.01 9.56
N SER A 824 48.14 -2.15 8.93
CA SER A 824 46.67 -2.18 9.00
C SER A 824 46.06 -3.14 7.95
N PRO A 825 45.09 -3.99 8.31
CA PRO A 825 44.34 -4.79 7.36
C PRO A 825 43.30 -3.99 6.56
N ASN A 826 43.00 -2.75 6.96
CA ASN A 826 41.85 -1.97 6.45
C ASN A 826 41.86 -1.80 4.93
N ALA A 827 43.00 -1.46 4.33
CA ALA A 827 43.12 -1.30 2.89
C ALA A 827 42.75 -2.58 2.11
N LYS A 828 43.14 -3.75 2.63
CA LYS A 828 42.82 -5.05 2.00
C LYS A 828 41.35 -5.43 2.21
N LEU A 829 40.79 -5.13 3.38
CA LEU A 829 39.39 -5.42 3.71
C LEU A 829 38.43 -4.56 2.87
N ILE A 830 38.63 -3.24 2.85
CA ILE A 830 37.81 -2.32 2.06
C ILE A 830 37.88 -2.67 0.58
N LYS A 831 39.08 -2.93 0.03
CA LYS A 831 39.23 -3.37 -1.36
C LYS A 831 38.46 -4.67 -1.66
N ASN A 832 38.43 -5.62 -0.72
CA ASN A 832 37.68 -6.87 -0.88
C ASN A 832 36.16 -6.62 -0.83
N LEU A 833 35.69 -5.81 0.12
CA LEU A 833 34.28 -5.46 0.25
C LEU A 833 33.77 -4.72 -0.98
N CYS A 834 34.50 -3.72 -1.49
CA CYS A 834 34.16 -3.05 -2.74
C CYS A 834 34.08 -4.04 -3.92
N ALA A 835 35.05 -4.94 -4.05
CA ALA A 835 35.05 -5.97 -5.10
C ALA A 835 33.85 -6.92 -5.03
N ARG A 836 33.39 -7.25 -3.82
CA ARG A 836 32.24 -8.15 -3.59
C ARG A 836 30.90 -7.43 -3.69
N GLY A 837 30.85 -6.16 -3.31
CA GLY A 837 29.67 -5.31 -3.44
C GLY A 837 29.23 -5.08 -4.88
N THR A 838 30.04 -5.42 -5.88
CA THR A 838 29.68 -5.28 -7.30
C THR A 838 29.53 -6.63 -8.03
N ILE A 839 29.61 -7.77 -7.33
CA ILE A 839 29.60 -9.08 -7.99
C ILE A 839 28.22 -9.39 -8.59
N GLY A 840 28.18 -10.08 -9.73
CA GLY A 840 26.96 -10.58 -10.35
C GLY A 840 26.03 -9.53 -10.98
N ILE A 841 26.37 -8.22 -10.91
CA ILE A 841 25.52 -7.15 -11.46
C ILE A 841 25.45 -7.19 -13.00
N ASP A 842 26.48 -7.76 -13.65
CA ASP A 842 26.57 -7.89 -15.10
C ASP A 842 26.13 -9.27 -15.65
N ALA A 843 25.73 -10.21 -14.77
CA ALA A 843 25.58 -11.62 -15.13
C ALA A 843 24.15 -11.96 -15.60
N LEU A 844 24.01 -12.36 -16.87
CA LEU A 844 22.83 -13.03 -17.44
C LEU A 844 22.81 -14.55 -17.12
N GLU A 845 23.27 -14.96 -15.93
CA GLU A 845 23.46 -16.37 -15.57
C GLU A 845 22.23 -16.99 -14.88
N LYS A 846 22.22 -18.33 -14.75
CA LYS A 846 21.11 -19.12 -14.18
C LYS A 846 20.69 -18.61 -12.79
N GLU A 847 19.38 -18.53 -12.53
CA GLU A 847 18.76 -17.98 -11.31
C GLU A 847 19.39 -18.48 -9.99
N ALA A 848 19.82 -19.75 -9.92
CA ALA A 848 20.43 -20.32 -8.71
C ALA A 848 21.81 -19.73 -8.37
N ILE A 849 22.66 -19.45 -9.38
CA ILE A 849 23.99 -18.85 -9.16
C ILE A 849 23.85 -17.37 -8.75
N LEU A 850 22.82 -16.69 -9.30
CA LEU A 850 22.52 -15.30 -8.96
C LEU A 850 22.12 -15.15 -7.48
N GLN A 851 21.37 -16.10 -6.92
CA GLN A 851 20.98 -16.05 -5.49
C GLN A 851 22.20 -16.08 -4.55
N ASP A 852 23.18 -16.95 -4.80
CA ASP A 852 24.39 -17.03 -3.98
C ASP A 852 25.26 -15.76 -4.11
N LEU A 853 25.36 -15.20 -5.32
CA LEU A 853 26.08 -13.96 -5.57
C LEU A 853 25.38 -12.74 -4.94
N ASP A 854 24.05 -12.74 -4.91
CA ASP A 854 23.25 -11.69 -4.27
C ASP A 854 23.47 -11.66 -2.77
N VAL A 855 23.59 -12.82 -2.10
CA VAL A 855 23.93 -12.90 -0.67
C VAL A 855 25.31 -12.29 -0.42
N VAL A 856 26.32 -12.64 -1.22
CA VAL A 856 27.67 -12.08 -1.11
C VAL A 856 27.68 -10.57 -1.31
N ARG A 857 26.93 -10.08 -2.30
CA ARG A 857 26.79 -8.65 -2.60
C ARG A 857 26.14 -7.90 -1.44
N ALA A 858 24.99 -8.40 -0.96
CA ALA A 858 24.23 -7.80 0.13
C ALA A 858 25.10 -7.65 1.39
N GLY A 859 25.81 -8.71 1.79
CA GLY A 859 26.68 -8.65 2.97
C GLY A 859 27.81 -7.64 2.84
N ALA A 860 28.44 -7.55 1.66
CA ALA A 860 29.51 -6.59 1.42
C ALA A 860 29.01 -5.14 1.47
N VAL A 861 27.86 -4.85 0.85
CA VAL A 861 27.22 -3.53 0.86
C VAL A 861 26.82 -3.13 2.28
N VAL A 862 26.12 -4.00 3.00
CA VAL A 862 25.70 -3.74 4.39
C VAL A 862 26.91 -3.51 5.30
N THR A 863 28.03 -4.22 5.09
CA THR A 863 29.26 -3.97 5.85
C THR A 863 29.84 -2.57 5.58
N LEU A 864 29.83 -2.12 4.31
CA LEU A 864 30.27 -0.77 3.95
C LEU A 864 29.36 0.30 4.56
N GLU A 865 28.04 0.07 4.57
CA GLU A 865 27.07 0.94 5.23
C GLU A 865 27.34 1.08 6.73
N GLU A 866 27.49 -0.04 7.44
CA GLU A 866 27.82 -0.04 8.87
C GLU A 866 29.19 0.60 9.15
N THR A 867 30.16 0.44 8.24
CA THR A 867 31.46 1.12 8.35
C THR A 867 31.30 2.64 8.24
N VAL A 868 30.53 3.13 7.27
CA VAL A 868 30.28 4.58 7.14
C VAL A 868 29.53 5.12 8.35
N LYS A 869 28.53 4.40 8.87
CA LYS A 869 27.80 4.79 10.09
C LYS A 869 28.72 4.94 11.29
N LEU A 870 29.68 4.04 11.48
CA LEU A 870 30.63 4.08 12.60
C LEU A 870 31.68 5.18 12.48
N PHE A 871 32.17 5.47 11.28
CA PHE A 871 33.17 6.53 11.07
C PHE A 871 32.53 7.92 10.92
N GLY A 872 31.25 8.02 10.56
CA GLY A 872 30.55 9.29 10.35
C GLY A 872 31.24 10.13 9.27
N SER A 873 31.35 11.44 9.51
CA SER A 873 31.96 12.39 8.57
C SER A 873 33.47 12.22 8.39
N SER A 874 34.18 11.57 9.34
CA SER A 874 35.64 11.37 9.24
C SER A 874 36.03 10.17 8.37
N VAL A 875 35.05 9.43 7.81
CA VAL A 875 35.30 8.21 7.02
C VAL A 875 36.26 8.44 5.85
N LEU A 876 36.27 9.66 5.27
CA LEU A 876 37.09 9.98 4.12
C LEU A 876 38.54 10.31 4.48
N GLU A 877 38.77 10.87 5.66
CA GLU A 877 40.11 11.11 6.20
C GLU A 877 40.75 9.80 6.66
N ASP A 878 39.94 8.94 7.29
CA ASP A 878 40.42 7.72 7.93
C ASP A 878 40.49 6.52 6.99
N LEU A 879 39.60 6.47 5.99
CA LEU A 879 39.52 5.41 4.99
C LEU A 879 39.51 6.01 3.56
N PRO A 880 40.54 6.78 3.15
CA PRO A 880 40.58 7.42 1.83
C PRO A 880 40.47 6.41 0.68
N MET A 881 40.88 5.16 0.89
CA MET A 881 40.79 4.08 -0.10
C MET A 881 39.36 3.78 -0.60
N LEU A 882 38.31 4.19 0.13
CA LEU A 882 36.91 4.01 -0.27
C LEU A 882 36.58 4.82 -1.53
N LEU A 883 37.02 6.08 -1.60
CA LEU A 883 36.77 6.99 -2.73
C LEU A 883 37.99 7.19 -3.64
N THR A 884 39.22 7.01 -3.15
CA THR A 884 40.45 7.27 -3.93
C THR A 884 40.45 6.50 -5.25
N LYS A 885 39.97 5.25 -5.25
CA LYS A 885 39.90 4.44 -6.46
C LYS A 885 38.87 4.99 -7.45
N ILE A 886 37.66 5.30 -6.97
CA ILE A 886 36.59 5.92 -7.75
C ILE A 886 37.07 7.24 -8.36
N ALA A 887 37.71 8.10 -7.56
CA ALA A 887 38.27 9.37 -8.01
C ALA A 887 39.34 9.19 -9.08
N SER A 888 40.28 8.28 -8.87
CA SER A 888 41.37 8.02 -9.82
C SER A 888 40.89 7.44 -11.15
N SER A 889 39.79 6.68 -11.15
CA SER A 889 39.22 6.11 -12.38
C SER A 889 38.35 7.13 -13.10
N LEU A 890 37.58 7.94 -12.38
CA LEU A 890 36.78 9.03 -12.97
C LEU A 890 37.63 10.18 -13.52
N SER A 891 38.76 10.52 -12.88
CA SER A 891 39.66 11.57 -13.39
C SER A 891 40.35 11.20 -14.72
N LYS A 892 40.39 9.90 -15.07
CA LYS A 892 40.96 9.40 -16.33
C LYS A 892 39.93 9.32 -17.46
N VAL A 893 38.65 9.60 -17.18
CA VAL A 893 37.58 9.56 -18.19
C VAL A 893 37.85 10.62 -19.25
N GLY A 894 38.01 10.18 -20.51
CA GLY A 894 38.36 11.04 -21.65
C GLY A 894 39.84 11.00 -22.07
N SER A 895 40.72 10.32 -21.32
CA SER A 895 42.08 10.02 -21.78
C SER A 895 42.14 8.68 -22.53
N SER A 896 43.15 8.48 -23.38
CA SER A 896 43.38 7.24 -24.13
C SER A 896 43.79 6.04 -23.25
N GLU A 897 43.92 6.21 -21.93
CA GLU A 897 44.47 5.23 -20.98
C GLU A 897 43.46 4.74 -19.91
N HIS A 898 42.15 4.93 -20.11
CA HIS A 898 41.16 4.47 -19.12
C HIS A 898 40.90 2.95 -19.23
N ASP A 899 40.94 2.25 -18.10
CA ASP A 899 40.56 0.83 -18.00
C ASP A 899 39.04 0.73 -17.85
N GLU A 900 38.35 0.30 -18.91
CA GLU A 900 36.89 0.15 -18.94
C GLU A 900 36.36 -0.80 -17.86
N GLY A 901 37.11 -1.86 -17.53
CA GLY A 901 36.71 -2.83 -16.51
C GLY A 901 36.78 -2.22 -15.11
N ASP A 902 37.85 -1.46 -14.83
CA ASP A 902 37.99 -0.76 -13.56
C ASP A 902 36.97 0.38 -13.41
N LEU A 903 36.70 1.12 -14.49
CA LEU A 903 35.68 2.17 -14.52
C LEU A 903 34.29 1.59 -14.26
N LEU A 904 33.91 0.52 -14.98
CA LEU A 904 32.64 -0.18 -14.78
C LEU A 904 32.47 -0.63 -13.33
N HIS A 905 33.49 -1.26 -12.75
CA HIS A 905 33.46 -1.69 -11.36
C HIS A 905 33.22 -0.53 -10.38
N ASN A 906 33.97 0.56 -10.51
CA ASN A 906 33.88 1.69 -9.58
C ASN A 906 32.58 2.48 -9.72
N VAL A 907 32.04 2.65 -10.93
CA VAL A 907 30.73 3.30 -11.14
C VAL A 907 29.60 2.40 -10.64
N THR A 908 29.71 1.09 -10.84
CA THR A 908 28.77 0.12 -10.29
C THR A 908 28.69 0.20 -8.77
N LEU A 909 29.84 0.34 -8.10
CA LEU A 909 29.90 0.48 -6.65
C LEU A 909 29.06 1.68 -6.15
N LEU A 910 29.08 2.82 -6.85
CA LEU A 910 28.26 3.99 -6.50
C LEU A 910 26.76 3.66 -6.50
N THR A 911 26.29 2.80 -7.41
CA THR A 911 24.88 2.39 -7.46
C THR A 911 24.45 1.53 -6.26
N GLN A 912 25.41 0.91 -5.57
CA GLN A 912 25.17 0.02 -4.44
C GLN A 912 25.27 0.73 -3.10
N LEU A 913 25.94 1.89 -3.03
CA LEU A 913 26.18 2.67 -1.82
C LEU A 913 25.04 3.65 -1.50
N LYS A 914 23.79 3.20 -1.56
CA LYS A 914 22.60 4.07 -1.45
C LYS A 914 22.45 4.71 -0.08
N GLU A 915 22.55 3.92 0.98
CA GLU A 915 22.43 4.39 2.37
C GLU A 915 23.65 5.21 2.82
N VAL A 916 24.78 5.05 2.12
CA VAL A 916 26.03 5.79 2.35
C VAL A 916 26.05 7.12 1.61
N MET A 917 25.23 7.25 0.56
CA MET A 917 25.22 8.39 -0.36
C MET A 917 25.19 9.75 0.35
N PRO A 918 24.40 9.98 1.43
CA PRO A 918 24.39 11.27 2.14
C PRO A 918 25.76 11.72 2.69
N VAL A 919 26.65 10.78 3.04
CA VAL A 919 27.98 11.09 3.61
C VAL A 919 29.02 11.31 2.51
N ILE A 920 28.88 10.62 1.38
CA ILE A 920 29.85 10.67 0.27
C ILE A 920 29.48 11.68 -0.83
N CYS A 921 28.25 12.20 -0.83
CA CYS A 921 27.73 13.06 -1.89
C CYS A 921 28.56 14.35 -2.06
N GLU A 922 28.83 15.09 -0.98
CA GLU A 922 29.58 16.36 -1.03
C GLU A 922 30.97 16.23 -1.71
N PRO A 923 31.83 15.26 -1.35
CA PRO A 923 33.08 15.01 -2.07
C PRO A 923 32.88 14.54 -3.52
N LEU A 924 31.78 13.83 -3.80
CA LEU A 924 31.43 13.40 -5.15
C LEU A 924 30.94 14.56 -6.04
N CYS A 925 30.44 15.67 -5.47
CA CYS A 925 30.00 16.84 -6.24
C CYS A 925 31.10 17.36 -7.18
N GLY A 926 32.36 17.42 -6.71
CA GLY A 926 33.51 17.79 -7.53
C GLY A 926 33.86 16.79 -8.66
N MET A 927 33.23 15.63 -8.68
CA MET A 927 33.43 14.56 -9.65
C MET A 927 32.22 14.31 -10.55
N LEU A 928 31.09 14.99 -10.31
CA LEU A 928 29.85 14.81 -11.08
C LEU A 928 30.04 15.12 -12.55
N GLU A 929 30.87 16.11 -12.89
CA GLU A 929 31.20 16.40 -14.27
C GLU A 929 31.85 15.18 -14.96
N ASN A 930 32.82 14.53 -14.32
CA ASN A 930 33.49 13.36 -14.87
C ASN A 930 32.57 12.12 -14.90
N LEU A 931 31.67 11.99 -13.92
CA LEU A 931 30.65 10.95 -13.93
C LEU A 931 29.62 11.18 -15.06
N SER A 932 29.25 12.43 -15.33
CA SER A 932 28.36 12.79 -16.44
C SER A 932 28.97 12.41 -17.79
N LYS A 933 30.28 12.60 -17.99
CA LYS A 933 31.02 12.16 -19.19
C LYS A 933 30.98 10.63 -19.37
N CYS A 934 30.79 9.85 -18.31
CA CYS A 934 30.64 8.40 -18.43
C CYS A 934 29.31 8.01 -19.12
N THR A 935 28.28 8.86 -19.04
CA THR A 935 26.99 8.62 -19.71
C THR A 935 27.09 8.68 -21.23
N THR A 936 28.09 9.38 -21.76
CA THR A 936 28.31 9.55 -23.21
C THR A 936 29.36 8.60 -23.78
N LEU A 937 29.88 7.66 -22.99
CA LEU A 937 30.83 6.66 -23.48
C LEU A 937 30.16 5.66 -24.42
N LYS A 938 30.92 5.14 -25.39
CA LYS A 938 30.44 4.16 -26.38
C LYS A 938 29.99 2.82 -25.77
N SER A 939 30.51 2.47 -24.59
CA SER A 939 30.11 1.27 -23.87
C SER A 939 28.73 1.46 -23.24
N GLU A 940 27.71 0.81 -23.82
CA GLU A 940 26.31 0.90 -23.37
C GLU A 940 26.15 0.50 -21.89
N LYS A 941 26.96 -0.46 -21.40
CA LYS A 941 26.93 -0.90 -20.00
C LYS A 941 27.39 0.20 -19.04
N ILE A 942 28.54 0.81 -19.33
CA ILE A 942 29.12 1.88 -18.48
C ILE A 942 28.19 3.08 -18.50
N SER A 943 27.69 3.45 -19.68
CA SER A 943 26.75 4.54 -19.87
C SER A 943 25.45 4.35 -19.06
N TYR A 944 24.87 3.14 -19.11
CA TYR A 944 23.68 2.80 -18.32
C TYR A 944 23.95 2.84 -16.82
N ILE A 945 25.05 2.25 -16.34
CA ILE A 945 25.37 2.20 -14.91
C ILE A 945 25.75 3.59 -14.38
N ALA A 946 26.42 4.43 -15.17
CA ALA A 946 26.68 5.83 -14.83
C ALA A 946 25.38 6.62 -14.68
N SER A 947 24.41 6.37 -15.57
CA SER A 947 23.06 6.95 -15.47
C SER A 947 22.37 6.52 -14.17
N ARG A 948 22.45 5.24 -13.79
CA ARG A 948 21.96 4.77 -12.49
C ARG A 948 22.65 5.43 -11.31
N ALA A 949 23.97 5.61 -11.36
CA ALA A 949 24.74 6.24 -10.29
C ALA A 949 24.33 7.70 -10.08
N LEU A 950 24.14 8.47 -11.15
CA LEU A 950 23.63 9.84 -11.08
C LEU A 950 22.22 9.91 -10.48
N VAL A 951 21.36 8.93 -10.77
CA VAL A 951 20.02 8.85 -10.16
C VAL A 951 20.11 8.58 -8.65
N GLU A 952 21.01 7.70 -8.19
CA GLU A 952 21.19 7.49 -6.75
C GLU A 952 21.73 8.74 -6.04
N ILE A 953 22.61 9.50 -6.68
CA ILE A 953 23.08 10.81 -6.16
C ILE A 953 21.92 11.82 -6.11
N SER A 954 21.07 11.86 -7.15
CA SER A 954 19.94 12.79 -7.23
C SER A 954 18.89 12.60 -6.11
N ARG A 955 18.90 11.46 -5.41
CA ARG A 955 18.04 11.23 -4.25
C ARG A 955 18.49 12.01 -3.01
N VAL A 956 19.76 12.40 -2.95
CA VAL A 956 20.34 13.25 -1.90
C VAL A 956 20.32 14.71 -2.34
N ASP A 957 20.84 15.00 -3.53
CA ASP A 957 20.91 16.36 -4.08
C ASP A 957 20.41 16.38 -5.53
N LEU A 958 19.12 16.69 -5.68
CA LEU A 958 18.47 16.75 -7.00
C LEU A 958 18.95 17.98 -7.80
N GLU A 959 19.09 19.13 -7.14
CA GLU A 959 19.40 20.39 -7.82
C GLU A 959 20.76 20.31 -8.52
N GLU A 960 21.77 19.76 -7.84
CA GLU A 960 23.12 19.66 -8.41
C GLU A 960 23.18 18.70 -9.61
N VAL A 961 22.47 17.56 -9.53
CA VAL A 961 22.38 16.63 -10.67
C VAL A 961 21.64 17.28 -11.85
N ILE A 962 20.57 18.04 -11.60
CA ILE A 962 19.86 18.75 -12.67
C ILE A 962 20.74 19.83 -13.30
N LYS A 963 21.53 20.58 -12.52
CA LYS A 963 22.50 21.55 -13.09
C LYS A 963 23.49 20.86 -14.03
N VAL A 964 24.06 19.73 -13.63
CA VAL A 964 25.00 18.95 -14.47
C VAL A 964 24.30 18.43 -15.73
N VAL A 965 23.05 17.97 -15.63
CA VAL A 965 22.26 17.56 -16.79
C VAL A 965 22.09 18.72 -17.78
N PHE A 966 21.70 19.90 -17.31
CA PHE A 966 21.48 21.07 -18.18
C PHE A 966 22.78 21.68 -18.74
N PHE A 967 23.85 21.72 -17.95
CA PHE A 967 25.10 22.36 -18.34
C PHE A 967 25.97 21.45 -19.22
N ASN A 968 26.02 20.15 -18.91
CA ASN A 968 26.96 19.22 -19.54
C ASN A 968 26.31 18.24 -20.52
N LEU A 969 25.07 17.79 -20.26
CA LEU A 969 24.48 16.67 -21.01
C LEU A 969 23.46 17.11 -22.07
N LEU A 970 22.51 18.00 -21.74
CA LEU A 970 21.49 18.46 -22.69
C LEU A 970 22.08 19.05 -23.99
N PRO A 971 23.15 19.87 -23.97
CA PRO A 971 23.75 20.38 -25.21
C PRO A 971 24.26 19.27 -26.15
N LEU A 972 24.65 18.11 -25.61
CA LEU A 972 25.16 16.98 -26.39
C LEU A 972 24.05 16.20 -27.11
N LEU A 973 22.78 16.37 -26.72
CA LEU A 973 21.65 15.77 -27.43
C LEU A 973 21.54 16.24 -28.89
N GLN A 974 22.05 17.44 -29.20
CA GLN A 974 22.05 17.99 -30.56
C GLN A 974 22.97 17.23 -31.54
N ASN A 975 23.90 16.41 -31.04
CA ASN A 975 24.84 15.68 -31.89
C ASN A 975 24.23 14.43 -32.58
N HIS A 976 23.00 14.03 -32.20
CA HIS A 976 22.24 12.90 -32.78
C HIS A 976 22.96 11.52 -32.83
N GLY A 977 24.09 11.35 -32.14
CA GLY A 977 24.90 10.12 -32.15
C GLY A 977 24.45 9.07 -31.12
N THR A 978 25.08 7.89 -31.15
CA THR A 978 24.86 6.79 -30.20
C THR A 978 25.15 7.18 -28.74
N GLU A 979 26.01 8.16 -28.53
CA GLU A 979 26.40 8.71 -27.22
C GLU A 979 25.22 9.36 -26.48
N THR A 980 24.16 9.76 -27.20
CA THR A 980 22.94 10.33 -26.62
C THR A 980 22.07 9.32 -25.88
N LYS A 981 22.24 8.01 -26.14
CA LYS A 981 21.42 6.95 -25.49
C LYS A 981 21.53 6.97 -23.98
N GLY A 982 22.74 7.15 -23.43
CA GLY A 982 22.95 7.22 -21.99
C GLY A 982 22.25 8.39 -21.34
N ILE A 983 22.31 9.56 -21.98
CA ILE A 983 21.61 10.76 -21.52
C ILE A 983 20.10 10.51 -21.52
N LEU A 984 19.55 9.94 -22.59
CA LEU A 984 18.12 9.60 -22.68
C LEU A 984 17.70 8.60 -21.60
N GLN A 985 18.52 7.59 -21.33
CA GLN A 985 18.28 6.63 -20.24
C GLN A 985 18.28 7.33 -18.87
N LEU A 986 19.29 8.17 -18.59
CA LEU A 986 19.36 8.98 -17.37
C LEU A 986 18.10 9.81 -17.19
N LEU A 987 17.66 10.53 -18.23
CA LEU A 987 16.45 11.34 -18.20
C LEU A 987 15.22 10.49 -17.85
N GLY A 988 15.01 9.38 -18.55
CA GLY A 988 13.93 8.45 -18.25
C GLY A 988 13.96 7.96 -16.79
N MET A 989 15.13 7.61 -16.27
CA MET A 989 15.29 7.14 -14.89
C MET A 989 15.08 8.25 -13.84
N LEU A 990 15.53 9.48 -14.09
CA LEU A 990 15.26 10.63 -13.21
C LEU A 990 13.77 10.91 -13.11
N SER A 991 13.05 10.78 -14.23
CA SER A 991 11.60 10.97 -14.27
C SER A 991 10.85 9.94 -13.40
N GLU A 992 11.29 8.67 -13.42
CA GLU A 992 10.73 7.61 -12.58
C GLU A 992 11.04 7.82 -11.09
N ALA A 993 12.26 8.25 -10.76
CA ALA A 993 12.73 8.41 -9.38
C ALA A 993 12.05 9.56 -8.65
N HIS A 994 11.79 10.67 -9.33
CA HIS A 994 11.34 11.93 -8.69
C HIS A 994 9.91 12.34 -9.01
N LYS A 995 9.30 11.79 -10.07
CA LYS A 995 7.90 12.03 -10.48
C LYS A 995 7.53 13.52 -10.46
N THR A 996 6.74 13.98 -9.50
CA THR A 996 6.27 15.37 -9.42
C THR A 996 7.37 16.37 -9.07
N LYS A 997 8.47 15.95 -8.41
CA LYS A 997 9.55 16.88 -7.99
C LYS A 997 10.38 17.43 -9.15
N ILE A 998 10.38 16.76 -10.31
CA ILE A 998 11.11 17.20 -11.51
C ILE A 998 10.18 17.92 -12.51
N ALA A 999 8.88 18.04 -12.21
CA ALA A 999 7.86 18.51 -13.15
C ALA A 999 8.16 19.90 -13.73
N GLU A 1000 8.70 20.82 -12.93
CA GLU A 1000 9.05 22.18 -13.36
C GLU A 1000 10.09 22.21 -14.49
N VAL A 1001 11.03 21.25 -14.53
CA VAL A 1001 12.12 21.23 -15.53
C VAL A 1001 11.85 20.32 -16.73
N VAL A 1002 10.88 19.40 -16.62
CA VAL A 1002 10.51 18.45 -17.68
C VAL A 1002 10.18 19.12 -19.02
N PRO A 1003 9.40 20.22 -19.09
CA PRO A 1003 9.07 20.89 -20.36
C PRO A 1003 10.29 21.26 -21.18
N TYR A 1004 11.34 21.79 -20.52
CA TYR A 1004 12.58 22.19 -21.18
C TYR A 1004 13.34 20.98 -21.71
N ILE A 1005 13.42 19.90 -20.93
CA ILE A 1005 14.06 18.64 -21.34
C ILE A 1005 13.33 18.02 -22.54
N LEU A 1006 12.00 18.02 -22.54
CA LEU A 1006 11.20 17.44 -23.63
C LEU A 1006 11.49 18.14 -24.97
N VAL A 1007 11.64 19.47 -24.96
CA VAL A 1007 11.93 20.25 -26.16
C VAL A 1007 13.24 19.84 -26.82
N ASP A 1008 14.30 19.65 -26.02
CA ASP A 1008 15.60 19.24 -26.53
C ASP A 1008 15.64 17.75 -26.93
N MET A 1009 14.79 16.92 -26.33
CA MET A 1009 14.69 15.49 -26.64
C MET A 1009 13.87 15.19 -27.90
N MET A 1010 12.84 15.98 -28.20
CA MET A 1010 11.90 15.71 -29.30
C MET A 1010 12.56 15.46 -30.68
N PRO A 1011 13.59 16.20 -31.11
CA PRO A 1011 14.30 15.91 -32.37
C PRO A 1011 14.86 14.49 -32.47
N LEU A 1012 15.23 13.87 -31.33
CA LEU A 1012 15.81 12.54 -31.29
C LEU A 1012 14.79 11.41 -31.53
N LEU A 1013 13.48 11.69 -31.39
CA LEU A 1013 12.42 10.75 -31.77
C LEU A 1013 12.48 10.37 -33.25
N ASN A 1014 12.97 11.29 -34.10
CA ASN A 1014 13.17 11.08 -35.53
C ASN A 1014 14.65 10.95 -35.90
N SER A 1015 15.52 10.54 -34.96
CA SER A 1015 16.95 10.36 -35.24
C SER A 1015 17.18 9.39 -36.41
N HIS A 1016 18.18 9.68 -37.24
CA HIS A 1016 18.63 8.79 -38.31
C HIS A 1016 19.16 7.45 -37.76
N ASP A 1017 19.70 7.43 -36.54
CA ASP A 1017 20.15 6.22 -35.87
C ASP A 1017 18.96 5.42 -35.32
N ALA A 1018 18.74 4.23 -35.89
CA ALA A 1018 17.66 3.33 -35.52
C ALA A 1018 17.72 2.83 -34.07
N SER A 1019 18.89 2.88 -33.44
CA SER A 1019 19.08 2.42 -32.07
C SER A 1019 18.83 3.50 -31.01
N VAL A 1020 18.85 4.80 -31.39
CA VAL A 1020 18.53 5.93 -30.50
C VAL A 1020 17.02 6.12 -30.37
N ARG A 1021 16.26 5.97 -31.47
CA ARG A 1021 14.81 6.22 -31.48
C ARG A 1021 14.02 5.46 -30.41
N PRO A 1022 14.24 4.15 -30.16
CA PRO A 1022 13.50 3.43 -29.12
C PRO A 1022 13.78 3.97 -27.71
N VAL A 1023 15.04 4.32 -27.43
CA VAL A 1023 15.47 4.86 -26.12
C VAL A 1023 14.89 6.27 -25.90
N ALA A 1024 14.90 7.12 -26.95
CA ALA A 1024 14.27 8.43 -26.92
C ALA A 1024 12.76 8.33 -26.70
N ALA A 1025 12.10 7.40 -27.40
CA ALA A 1025 10.67 7.17 -27.25
C ALA A 1025 10.31 6.64 -25.85
N GLU A 1026 11.14 5.76 -25.27
CA GLU A 1026 10.96 5.27 -23.90
C GLU A 1026 11.10 6.41 -22.88
N ALA A 1027 12.15 7.23 -22.99
CA ALA A 1027 12.36 8.39 -22.12
C ALA A 1027 11.21 9.41 -22.24
N PHE A 1028 10.77 9.69 -23.46
CA PHE A 1028 9.61 10.55 -23.73
C PHE A 1028 8.33 9.99 -23.10
N ALA A 1029 8.07 8.69 -23.24
CA ALA A 1029 6.86 8.07 -22.68
C ALA A 1029 6.82 8.11 -21.15
N LYS A 1030 7.98 8.17 -20.47
CA LYS A 1030 8.08 8.32 -19.01
C LYS A 1030 7.93 9.77 -18.55
N MET A 1031 8.48 10.72 -19.31
CA MET A 1031 8.44 12.15 -18.98
C MET A 1031 7.12 12.83 -19.34
N PHE A 1032 6.53 12.50 -20.49
CA PHE A 1032 5.34 13.18 -21.01
C PHE A 1032 4.12 13.11 -20.07
N PRO A 1033 3.83 11.98 -19.38
CA PRO A 1033 2.75 11.95 -18.39
C PRO A 1033 2.97 12.89 -17.19
N ILE A 1034 4.22 13.08 -16.76
CA ILE A 1034 4.55 14.01 -15.68
C ILE A 1034 4.25 15.44 -16.14
N PHE A 1035 4.66 15.77 -17.37
CA PHE A 1035 4.33 17.03 -18.01
C PHE A 1035 2.82 17.25 -18.15
N ALA A 1036 2.06 16.21 -18.51
CA ALA A 1036 0.61 16.30 -18.69
C ALA A 1036 -0.21 16.48 -17.40
N VAL A 1037 0.36 16.10 -16.26
CA VAL A 1037 -0.29 16.27 -14.94
C VAL A 1037 0.13 17.58 -14.27
N ALA A 1038 1.26 18.17 -14.67
CA ALA A 1038 1.76 19.40 -14.09
C ALA A 1038 0.87 20.60 -14.47
N ASP A 1039 0.27 21.25 -13.47
CA ASP A 1039 -0.55 22.46 -13.61
C ASP A 1039 0.30 23.75 -13.61
N GLU A 1040 1.63 23.60 -13.64
CA GLU A 1040 2.60 24.68 -13.51
C GLU A 1040 2.84 25.37 -14.86
N LYS A 1041 2.72 26.70 -14.89
CA LYS A 1041 3.05 27.52 -16.07
C LYS A 1041 4.56 27.61 -16.24
N CYS A 1042 5.06 27.41 -17.46
CA CYS A 1042 6.50 27.47 -17.80
C CYS A 1042 7.10 28.90 -17.81
N ASP A 1043 6.44 29.88 -17.19
CA ASP A 1043 6.77 31.29 -17.34
C ASP A 1043 8.03 31.71 -16.55
N LYS A 1044 8.52 30.88 -15.62
CA LYS A 1044 9.72 31.15 -14.82
C LYS A 1044 10.64 29.94 -14.81
N VAL A 1045 11.88 30.16 -15.23
CA VAL A 1045 12.98 29.19 -15.07
C VAL A 1045 13.37 29.15 -13.59
N PRO A 1046 13.63 27.98 -12.99
CA PRO A 1046 14.14 27.89 -11.63
C PRO A 1046 15.41 28.73 -11.44
N SER A 1047 15.55 29.40 -10.30
CA SER A 1047 16.67 30.33 -10.04
C SER A 1047 18.05 29.67 -10.17
N TYR A 1048 18.15 28.37 -9.89
CA TYR A 1048 19.40 27.61 -10.00
C TYR A 1048 19.76 27.23 -11.46
N LEU A 1049 18.90 27.52 -12.43
CA LEU A 1049 19.10 27.28 -13.87
C LEU A 1049 19.13 28.56 -14.72
N GLU A 1050 19.05 29.75 -14.12
CA GLU A 1050 19.06 31.03 -14.86
C GLU A 1050 20.31 31.23 -15.75
N SER A 1051 21.42 30.58 -15.40
CA SER A 1051 22.67 30.62 -16.17
C SER A 1051 22.70 29.64 -17.36
N CYS A 1052 21.71 28.76 -17.50
CA CYS A 1052 21.67 27.74 -18.54
C CYS A 1052 21.00 28.23 -19.83
N SER A 1053 21.48 27.75 -20.98
CA SER A 1053 20.84 28.00 -22.28
C SER A 1053 19.57 27.14 -22.42
N ILE A 1054 18.42 27.70 -22.05
CA ILE A 1054 17.13 26.98 -22.01
C ILE A 1054 16.18 27.49 -23.09
N ASN A 1055 15.51 26.56 -23.78
CA ASN A 1055 14.49 26.89 -24.79
C ASN A 1055 13.11 27.17 -24.16
N VAL A 1056 12.98 28.34 -23.53
CA VAL A 1056 11.74 28.77 -22.86
C VAL A 1056 10.58 28.92 -23.85
N GLU A 1057 10.84 29.46 -25.05
CA GLU A 1057 9.82 29.62 -26.09
C GLU A 1057 9.25 28.27 -26.54
N GLY A 1058 10.13 27.28 -26.76
CA GLY A 1058 9.73 25.92 -27.11
C GLY A 1058 8.92 25.24 -26.02
N ALA A 1059 9.32 25.40 -24.75
CA ALA A 1059 8.62 24.83 -23.61
C ALA A 1059 7.23 25.44 -23.42
N THR A 1060 7.13 26.76 -23.54
CA THR A 1060 5.85 27.50 -23.49
C THR A 1060 4.93 27.09 -24.64
N ALA A 1061 5.49 26.94 -25.84
CA ALA A 1061 4.72 26.43 -26.99
C ALA A 1061 4.28 24.98 -26.78
N LEU A 1062 5.09 24.11 -26.16
CA LEU A 1062 4.74 22.73 -25.86
C LEU A 1062 3.53 22.63 -24.92
N GLN A 1063 3.35 23.55 -23.96
CA GLN A 1063 2.18 23.58 -23.07
C GLN A 1063 0.85 23.68 -23.83
N LYS A 1064 0.85 24.38 -24.97
CA LYS A 1064 -0.33 24.52 -25.84
C LYS A 1064 -0.82 23.17 -26.42
N ILE A 1065 -0.04 22.08 -26.31
CA ILE A 1065 -0.44 20.76 -26.83
C ILE A 1065 -1.72 20.20 -26.18
N PHE A 1066 -1.98 20.53 -24.92
CA PHE A 1066 -3.14 20.05 -24.19
C PHE A 1066 -4.43 20.77 -24.57
N ASN A 1067 -4.32 21.97 -25.13
CA ASN A 1067 -5.45 22.76 -25.59
C ASN A 1067 -5.27 23.19 -27.04
N ALA A 1068 -5.81 22.40 -27.97
CA ALA A 1068 -5.69 22.65 -29.40
C ALA A 1068 -6.21 24.04 -29.84
N SER A 1069 -7.14 24.66 -29.08
CA SER A 1069 -7.62 26.01 -29.38
C SER A 1069 -6.63 27.12 -29.04
N GLU A 1070 -5.60 26.84 -28.26
CA GLU A 1070 -4.53 27.80 -27.91
C GLU A 1070 -3.35 27.74 -28.90
N ILE A 1071 -3.36 26.77 -29.82
CA ILE A 1071 -2.37 26.64 -30.89
C ILE A 1071 -2.62 27.72 -31.93
N ASP A 1072 -1.56 28.42 -32.30
CA ASP A 1072 -1.62 29.54 -33.24
C ASP A 1072 -2.09 29.06 -34.64
N ASP A 1073 -2.92 29.88 -35.30
CA ASP A 1073 -3.47 29.56 -36.62
C ASP A 1073 -2.37 29.42 -37.68
N PHE A 1074 -2.35 28.27 -38.34
CA PHE A 1074 -1.45 27.99 -39.46
C PHE A 1074 -2.15 28.21 -40.81
N THR A 1075 -1.60 29.12 -41.61
CA THR A 1075 -2.04 29.35 -42.99
C THR A 1075 -1.11 28.66 -43.99
N PRO A 1076 -1.61 27.70 -44.81
CA PRO A 1076 -0.79 27.06 -45.84
C PRO A 1076 -0.17 28.06 -46.83
N PRO A 1077 1.08 27.85 -47.28
CA PRO A 1077 1.81 28.80 -48.14
C PRO A 1077 1.39 28.74 -49.62
N PHE A 1078 0.16 28.32 -49.93
CA PHE A 1078 -0.37 28.19 -51.29
C PHE A 1078 -1.86 28.53 -51.34
N SER A 1079 -2.34 28.90 -52.53
CA SER A 1079 -3.75 29.24 -52.76
C SER A 1079 -4.66 28.02 -52.56
N MET A 1080 -5.48 28.04 -51.51
CA MET A 1080 -6.45 26.98 -51.25
C MET A 1080 -7.70 27.14 -52.13
N GLY A 1081 -8.15 26.06 -52.77
CA GLY A 1081 -9.42 26.03 -53.52
C GLY A 1081 -10.68 25.96 -52.66
N CYS A 1082 -10.57 26.07 -51.33
CA CYS A 1082 -11.69 25.94 -50.40
C CYS A 1082 -11.49 26.80 -49.13
N LYS A 1083 -12.58 27.07 -48.41
CA LYS A 1083 -12.55 27.69 -47.07
C LYS A 1083 -12.68 26.61 -46.00
N LEU A 1084 -11.77 26.60 -45.04
CA LEU A 1084 -11.79 25.67 -43.91
C LEU A 1084 -12.85 26.07 -42.88
N ARG A 1085 -13.49 25.06 -42.27
CA ARG A 1085 -14.32 25.25 -41.08
C ARG A 1085 -13.43 25.37 -39.84
N SER A 1086 -13.94 25.95 -38.75
CA SER A 1086 -13.16 26.18 -37.51
C SER A 1086 -12.45 24.92 -37.02
N TYR A 1087 -13.17 23.81 -36.86
CA TYR A 1087 -12.60 22.54 -36.41
C TYR A 1087 -11.57 21.93 -37.39
N GLN A 1088 -11.68 22.25 -38.70
CA GLN A 1088 -10.70 21.80 -39.69
C GLN A 1088 -9.43 22.64 -39.64
N GLN A 1089 -9.56 23.93 -39.33
CA GLN A 1089 -8.43 24.82 -39.05
C GLN A 1089 -7.72 24.38 -37.77
N GLU A 1090 -8.46 24.09 -36.69
CA GLU A 1090 -7.90 23.53 -35.45
C GLU A 1090 -7.14 22.22 -35.69
N GLY A 1091 -7.73 21.28 -36.46
CA GLY A 1091 -7.06 20.03 -36.84
C GLY A 1091 -5.80 20.26 -37.67
N LEU A 1092 -5.81 21.23 -38.57
CA LEU A 1092 -4.63 21.63 -39.36
C LEU A 1092 -3.54 22.27 -38.47
N ASN A 1093 -3.92 23.16 -37.55
CA ASN A 1093 -3.01 23.79 -36.59
C ASN A 1093 -2.32 22.72 -35.73
N TRP A 1094 -3.09 21.73 -35.25
CA TRP A 1094 -2.56 20.61 -34.47
C TRP A 1094 -1.60 19.74 -35.28
N LEU A 1095 -1.92 19.41 -36.54
CA LEU A 1095 -1.01 18.67 -37.42
C LEU A 1095 0.28 19.45 -37.72
N HIS A 1096 0.18 20.76 -37.93
CA HIS A 1096 1.35 21.63 -38.08
C HIS A 1096 2.17 21.68 -36.79
N PHE A 1097 1.53 21.77 -35.63
CA PHE A 1097 2.19 21.75 -34.33
C PHE A 1097 3.00 20.47 -34.14
N LEU A 1098 2.40 19.30 -34.41
CA LEU A 1098 3.11 18.02 -34.37
C LEU A 1098 4.32 18.03 -35.31
N GLN A 1099 4.15 18.52 -36.54
CA GLN A 1099 5.23 18.61 -37.52
C GLN A 1099 6.36 19.55 -37.07
N ARG A 1100 6.04 20.70 -36.49
CA ARG A 1100 7.01 21.68 -35.95
C ARG A 1100 7.89 21.06 -34.86
N PHE A 1101 7.31 20.21 -34.02
CA PHE A 1101 8.00 19.55 -32.91
C PHE A 1101 8.53 18.15 -33.24
N GLY A 1102 8.41 17.70 -34.50
CA GLY A 1102 8.85 16.35 -34.89
C GLY A 1102 8.04 15.22 -34.22
N MET A 1103 6.83 15.50 -33.75
CA MET A 1103 5.94 14.49 -33.19
C MET A 1103 5.06 13.87 -34.28
N ASN A 1104 4.56 12.68 -33.99
CA ASN A 1104 3.60 11.97 -34.83
C ASN A 1104 2.30 11.78 -34.04
N GLY A 1105 1.15 11.85 -34.72
CA GLY A 1105 -0.15 11.76 -34.07
C GLY A 1105 -1.18 11.01 -34.91
N ILE A 1106 -2.25 10.57 -34.25
CA ILE A 1106 -3.39 9.93 -34.90
C ILE A 1106 -4.51 10.96 -34.99
N LEU A 1107 -4.87 11.37 -36.21
CA LEU A 1107 -6.05 12.21 -36.42
C LEU A 1107 -7.32 11.36 -36.33
N ALA A 1108 -7.90 11.31 -35.14
CA ALA A 1108 -9.03 10.44 -34.79
C ALA A 1108 -10.41 11.11 -34.97
N ASP A 1109 -10.53 12.12 -35.84
CA ASP A 1109 -11.80 12.76 -36.19
C ASP A 1109 -12.84 11.76 -36.69
N ASP A 1110 -14.12 12.03 -36.43
CA ASP A 1110 -15.23 11.22 -36.94
C ASP A 1110 -15.37 11.27 -38.47
N MET A 1111 -16.13 10.30 -39.02
CA MET A 1111 -16.44 10.26 -40.46
C MET A 1111 -17.19 11.53 -40.88
N GLY A 1112 -16.73 12.17 -41.97
CA GLY A 1112 -17.35 13.39 -42.51
C GLY A 1112 -16.73 14.71 -42.05
N LEU A 1113 -15.84 14.71 -41.05
CA LEU A 1113 -15.14 15.93 -40.59
C LEU A 1113 -14.01 16.37 -41.55
N GLY A 1114 -13.65 15.56 -42.55
CA GLY A 1114 -12.71 15.96 -43.60
C GLY A 1114 -11.24 15.70 -43.26
N LYS A 1115 -10.94 14.59 -42.58
CA LYS A 1115 -9.57 14.10 -42.31
C LYS A 1115 -8.66 14.16 -43.54
N THR A 1116 -9.16 13.67 -44.69
CA THR A 1116 -8.42 13.67 -45.95
C THR A 1116 -7.96 15.07 -46.33
N LEU A 1117 -8.84 16.08 -46.24
CA LEU A 1117 -8.50 17.47 -46.55
C LEU A 1117 -7.42 17.99 -45.59
N GLN A 1118 -7.60 17.81 -44.28
CA GLN A 1118 -6.63 18.28 -43.27
C GLN A 1118 -5.24 17.65 -43.49
N THR A 1119 -5.17 16.33 -43.75
CA THR A 1119 -3.92 15.62 -44.04
C THR A 1119 -3.27 16.08 -45.34
N LEU A 1120 -4.06 16.34 -46.39
CA LEU A 1120 -3.54 16.83 -47.67
C LEU A 1120 -2.93 18.22 -47.53
N LEU A 1121 -3.56 19.12 -46.77
CA LEU A 1121 -3.08 20.48 -46.57
C LEU A 1121 -1.75 20.52 -45.83
N ILE A 1122 -1.58 19.74 -44.76
CA ILE A 1122 -0.29 19.69 -44.05
C ILE A 1122 0.80 19.05 -44.93
N MET A 1123 0.49 17.97 -45.66
CA MET A 1123 1.44 17.32 -46.56
C MET A 1123 1.92 18.28 -47.65
N ALA A 1124 1.00 18.96 -48.32
CA ALA A 1124 1.31 19.95 -49.35
C ALA A 1124 2.12 21.13 -48.77
N SER A 1125 1.82 21.54 -47.53
CA SER A 1125 2.58 22.60 -46.85
C SER A 1125 4.02 22.17 -46.59
N VAL A 1126 4.25 20.94 -46.10
CA VAL A 1126 5.60 20.40 -45.87
C VAL A 1126 6.38 20.27 -47.18
N LEU A 1127 5.73 19.78 -48.25
CA LEU A 1127 6.34 19.68 -49.58
C LEU A 1127 6.65 21.06 -50.19
N GLY A 1128 5.83 22.08 -49.93
CA GLY A 1128 6.09 23.46 -50.38
C GLY A 1128 7.18 24.18 -49.57
N LEU A 1129 7.32 23.85 -48.28
CA LEU A 1129 8.33 24.44 -47.38
C LEU A 1129 9.72 23.81 -47.57
N LYS A 1130 9.79 22.50 -47.83
CA LYS A 1130 11.04 21.81 -48.13
C LYS A 1130 11.42 22.06 -49.59
N LYS A 1131 12.44 22.88 -49.85
CA LYS A 1131 13.07 23.02 -51.19
C LYS A 1131 13.83 21.77 -51.66
N ASP A 1132 13.67 20.66 -50.95
CA ASP A 1132 14.40 19.43 -51.19
C ASP A 1132 13.69 18.63 -52.29
N VAL A 1133 14.31 18.58 -53.47
CA VAL A 1133 13.68 18.13 -54.73
C VAL A 1133 13.35 16.62 -54.72
N ASN A 1134 13.86 15.86 -53.74
CA ASN A 1134 13.79 14.40 -53.69
C ASN A 1134 12.86 13.82 -52.61
N ALA A 1135 12.19 14.65 -51.78
CA ALA A 1135 11.31 14.13 -50.72
C ALA A 1135 9.96 13.62 -51.29
N VAL A 1136 9.68 12.32 -51.18
CA VAL A 1136 8.43 11.69 -51.64
C VAL A 1136 7.53 11.35 -50.45
N SER A 1137 6.27 11.83 -50.47
CA SER A 1137 5.25 11.45 -49.49
C SER A 1137 4.51 10.18 -49.91
N ILE A 1138 4.21 9.28 -48.97
CA ILE A 1138 3.44 8.06 -49.24
C ILE A 1138 2.07 8.09 -48.55
N ILE A 1139 1.03 7.77 -49.31
CA ILE A 1139 -0.33 7.58 -48.81
C ILE A 1139 -0.69 6.11 -48.97
N VAL A 1140 -0.90 5.42 -47.86
CA VAL A 1140 -1.37 4.03 -47.84
C VAL A 1140 -2.83 4.01 -47.42
N ALA A 1141 -3.70 3.49 -48.28
CA ALA A 1141 -5.14 3.43 -48.03
C ALA A 1141 -5.70 2.03 -48.36
N PRO A 1142 -6.92 1.68 -47.93
CA PRO A 1142 -7.63 0.53 -48.49
C PRO A 1142 -7.74 0.67 -50.02
N SER A 1143 -7.68 -0.45 -50.74
CA SER A 1143 -7.72 -0.46 -52.23
C SER A 1143 -8.92 0.28 -52.81
N THR A 1144 -10.05 0.29 -52.10
CA THR A 1144 -11.28 1.02 -52.46
C THR A 1144 -11.15 2.54 -52.34
N LEU A 1145 -10.24 3.05 -51.50
CA LEU A 1145 -10.06 4.48 -51.23
C LEU A 1145 -8.89 5.11 -51.99
N VAL A 1146 -8.06 4.33 -52.67
CA VAL A 1146 -6.92 4.86 -53.46
C VAL A 1146 -7.39 5.88 -54.51
N ALA A 1147 -8.46 5.58 -55.24
CA ALA A 1147 -9.00 6.50 -56.25
C ALA A 1147 -9.60 7.76 -55.61
N HIS A 1148 -10.16 7.64 -54.40
CA HIS A 1148 -10.71 8.79 -53.66
C HIS A 1148 -9.59 9.76 -53.25
N TRP A 1149 -8.47 9.26 -52.70
CA TRP A 1149 -7.31 10.10 -52.39
C TRP A 1149 -6.76 10.83 -53.61
N GLN A 1150 -6.65 10.14 -54.75
CA GLN A 1150 -6.22 10.76 -56.01
C GLN A 1150 -7.17 11.88 -56.45
N HIS A 1151 -8.48 11.66 -56.35
CA HIS A 1151 -9.50 12.65 -56.71
C HIS A 1151 -9.45 13.89 -55.80
N GLU A 1152 -9.35 13.70 -54.48
CA GLU A 1152 -9.31 14.82 -53.53
C GLU A 1152 -8.02 15.66 -53.68
N ILE A 1153 -6.89 15.04 -54.06
CA ILE A 1153 -5.66 15.78 -54.37
C ILE A 1153 -5.88 16.71 -55.57
N GLY A 1154 -6.40 16.18 -56.69
CA GLY A 1154 -6.66 16.99 -57.88
C GLY A 1154 -7.74 18.07 -57.67
N LYS A 1155 -8.59 17.91 -56.66
CA LYS A 1155 -9.65 18.87 -56.31
C LYS A 1155 -9.15 20.03 -55.45
N TYR A 1156 -8.30 19.77 -54.45
CA TYR A 1156 -7.93 20.78 -53.44
C TYR A 1156 -6.51 21.33 -53.59
N LEU A 1157 -5.61 20.59 -54.25
CA LEU A 1157 -4.20 20.94 -54.35
C LEU A 1157 -3.82 21.32 -55.80
N PRO A 1158 -2.95 22.32 -56.00
CA PRO A 1158 -2.42 22.66 -57.32
C PRO A 1158 -1.55 21.55 -57.92
N GLU A 1159 -1.72 21.23 -59.21
CA GLU A 1159 -0.96 20.17 -59.92
C GLU A 1159 0.55 20.45 -59.99
N ASN A 1160 0.97 21.72 -59.93
CA ASN A 1160 2.38 22.12 -59.89
C ASN A 1160 3.06 21.85 -58.55
N LEU A 1161 2.28 21.69 -57.47
CA LEU A 1161 2.78 21.46 -56.12
C LEU A 1161 2.88 19.96 -55.80
N VAL A 1162 1.86 19.18 -56.15
CA VAL A 1162 1.79 17.74 -55.84
C VAL A 1162 1.56 16.91 -57.10
N ARG A 1163 2.56 16.12 -57.47
CA ARG A 1163 2.55 15.18 -58.59
C ARG A 1163 2.39 13.76 -58.07
N VAL A 1164 1.25 13.15 -58.38
CA VAL A 1164 0.79 11.89 -57.79
C VAL A 1164 1.11 10.68 -58.68
N LEU A 1165 1.75 9.67 -58.10
CA LEU A 1165 1.89 8.33 -58.68
C LEU A 1165 0.92 7.36 -58.00
N LYS A 1166 -0.02 6.81 -58.77
CA LYS A 1166 -0.91 5.74 -58.30
C LYS A 1166 -0.22 4.38 -58.46
N TYR A 1167 0.45 3.91 -57.41
CA TYR A 1167 1.20 2.65 -57.40
C TYR A 1167 0.30 1.45 -57.07
N VAL A 1168 -0.66 1.15 -57.95
CA VAL A 1168 -1.61 0.03 -57.82
C VAL A 1168 -1.75 -0.67 -59.17
N GLY A 1169 -1.98 -1.98 -59.16
CA GLY A 1169 -2.11 -2.78 -60.39
C GLY A 1169 -1.64 -4.22 -60.17
N THR A 1170 -1.39 -4.96 -61.23
CA THR A 1170 -0.64 -6.23 -61.20
C THR A 1170 0.86 -5.97 -60.98
N SER A 1171 1.65 -7.00 -60.66
CA SER A 1171 3.11 -6.86 -60.47
C SER A 1171 3.79 -6.23 -61.71
N LYS A 1172 3.39 -6.67 -62.91
CA LYS A 1172 3.92 -6.17 -64.19
C LYS A 1172 3.53 -4.71 -64.47
N GLU A 1173 2.32 -4.30 -64.08
CA GLU A 1173 1.89 -2.90 -64.21
C GLU A 1173 2.67 -2.00 -63.26
N ARG A 1174 2.86 -2.45 -62.01
CA ARG A 1174 3.63 -1.73 -61.01
C ARG A 1174 5.09 -1.57 -61.41
N GLU A 1175 5.74 -2.59 -61.95
CA GLU A 1175 7.11 -2.49 -62.49
C GLU A 1175 7.25 -1.37 -63.54
N LYS A 1176 6.27 -1.20 -64.42
CA LYS A 1176 6.27 -0.11 -65.40
C LYS A 1176 6.11 1.27 -64.75
N LEU A 1177 5.29 1.36 -63.69
CA LEU A 1177 5.07 2.59 -62.93
C LEU A 1177 6.31 3.06 -62.16
N ARG A 1178 7.24 2.16 -61.83
CA ARG A 1178 8.50 2.51 -61.14
C ARG A 1178 9.33 3.54 -61.92
N ASN A 1179 9.27 3.51 -63.25
CA ASN A 1179 9.97 4.47 -64.11
C ASN A 1179 9.43 5.90 -64.01
N GLN A 1180 8.23 6.10 -63.47
CA GLN A 1180 7.57 7.41 -63.31
C GLN A 1180 7.81 8.01 -61.91
N LEU A 1181 8.52 7.31 -61.02
CA LEU A 1181 8.77 7.79 -59.66
C LEU A 1181 9.58 9.09 -59.61
N PRO A 1182 10.66 9.30 -60.40
CA PRO A 1182 11.46 10.53 -60.32
C PRO A 1182 10.70 11.81 -60.69
N SER A 1183 9.57 11.71 -61.40
CA SER A 1183 8.73 12.84 -61.79
C SER A 1183 7.60 13.13 -60.80
N CYS A 1184 7.47 12.34 -59.72
CA CYS A 1184 6.40 12.43 -58.73
C CYS A 1184 6.96 12.72 -57.34
N ASN A 1185 6.17 13.40 -56.49
CA ASN A 1185 6.51 13.67 -55.09
C ASN A 1185 5.46 13.14 -54.09
N CYS A 1186 4.41 12.46 -54.60
CA CYS A 1186 3.41 11.77 -53.80
C CYS A 1186 3.10 10.40 -54.41
N VAL A 1187 3.15 9.33 -53.61
CA VAL A 1187 2.79 7.97 -54.04
C VAL A 1187 1.56 7.51 -53.28
N ILE A 1188 0.52 7.06 -53.99
CA ILE A 1188 -0.68 6.46 -53.39
C ILE A 1188 -0.68 4.97 -53.68
N THR A 1189 -0.79 4.16 -52.63
CA THR A 1189 -0.78 2.71 -52.73
C THR A 1189 -1.79 2.07 -51.77
N SER A 1190 -1.94 0.75 -51.88
CA SER A 1190 -2.82 -0.03 -51.00
C SER A 1190 -2.03 -0.85 -49.98
N TYR A 1191 -2.64 -1.14 -48.83
CA TYR A 1191 -2.03 -2.03 -47.81
C TYR A 1191 -1.62 -3.40 -48.39
N ASP A 1192 -2.37 -3.94 -49.35
CA ASP A 1192 -2.07 -5.22 -50.00
C ASP A 1192 -0.83 -5.17 -50.89
N VAL A 1193 -0.54 -4.00 -51.47
CA VAL A 1193 0.67 -3.78 -52.27
C VAL A 1193 1.86 -3.57 -51.35
N VAL A 1194 1.70 -2.76 -50.29
CA VAL A 1194 2.76 -2.56 -49.28
C VAL A 1194 3.19 -3.90 -48.71
N ARG A 1195 2.27 -4.77 -48.27
CA ARG A 1195 2.64 -6.08 -47.71
C ARG A 1195 3.47 -6.95 -48.67
N ARG A 1196 3.23 -6.84 -49.98
CA ARG A 1196 3.90 -7.65 -51.00
C ARG A 1196 5.23 -7.08 -51.48
N GLU A 1197 5.36 -5.75 -51.48
CA GLU A 1197 6.52 -5.05 -52.07
C GLU A 1197 7.09 -3.98 -51.11
N TRP A 1198 7.00 -4.23 -49.79
CA TRP A 1198 7.45 -3.26 -48.78
C TRP A 1198 8.93 -2.94 -48.91
N GLU A 1199 9.78 -3.91 -49.29
CA GLU A 1199 11.22 -3.70 -49.48
C GLU A 1199 11.48 -2.63 -50.53
N TRP A 1200 10.84 -2.72 -51.70
CA TRP A 1200 11.01 -1.72 -52.75
C TRP A 1200 10.52 -0.34 -52.29
N LEU A 1201 9.35 -0.27 -51.66
CA LEU A 1201 8.80 1.00 -51.14
C LEU A 1201 9.69 1.61 -50.05
N PHE A 1202 10.29 0.78 -49.19
CA PHE A 1202 11.20 1.20 -48.12
C PHE A 1202 12.50 1.79 -48.69
N PHE A 1203 13.09 1.16 -49.70
CA PHE A 1203 14.30 1.68 -50.38
C PHE A 1203 14.08 3.00 -51.14
N GLN A 1204 12.84 3.38 -51.45
CA GLN A 1204 12.52 4.70 -52.02
C GLN A 1204 12.21 5.77 -50.96
N SER A 1205 12.10 5.39 -49.69
CA SER A 1205 11.85 6.30 -48.56
C SER A 1205 13.12 6.68 -47.77
N LEU A 1206 14.23 5.99 -48.04
CA LEU A 1206 15.60 6.34 -47.63
C LEU A 1206 16.22 7.27 -48.65
#